data_AF-A0A535MN44-F1
#
_entry.id   AF-A0A535MN44-F1
#
_cell.length_a   1.000
_cell.length_b   1.000
_cell.length_c   1.000
_cell.angle_alpha   90.00
_cell.angle_beta   90.00
_cell.angle_gamma   90.00
#
_symmetry.space_group_name_H-M   'P 1'
#
loop_
_entity.id
_entity.type
_entity.pdbx_description
1 polymer ?
#
loop_
_entity_poly.entity_id
_entity_poly.type
_entity_poly.pdbx_seq_one_letter_code
_entity_poly.pdbx_strand_id
1 'polypeptide(L)'
;MNRVRRFARLVALLAVPTFASGLGSAGATAAPPDPGCHLQSARGDVQHVIALTFDNVHFTRDNPNVPSDLEQMPHLLNFIENNGTLLSNHHTPLISHTATDILTNLTGVYGDRMGVPVSNSFRYFTPTGGSRTGVSFAYWTAPLFDPAPGQTNFTPEMINEKGKIAPAPWVPFTRAGCDFGAVATANTVLENTAIDIPTVFGAGSPEAVEAAASNAAPQGTAARALAQTDFVGIGIHCAQGSSLCSAANHGRPDLLPDEPGGYSGFSGLFGAKYVDPAIDFSPPTDLGGNPIRDPFGQPGFPGFDGVEPTVSLSWVAQMQEAGIPVTYGYISDAHDGHGTAGNIHFAYGPGEPGYVQQLKDYDTAFAKFFDRLAADGITTGNTLFVITADEGDRFVGDVPTPAGCDGVTTPCTYNRVGEINGNMAGLLATQQGITTPFKVHSDDAPTIYITGNPDRSAPTTRAFGRALGKLTAVSPYSGNTDTLTQFVADPVEMKLLHMVTADPARTPTLTWFANPDYFFFAAAPDCNSPCVFVPGRTSQSFAWNHGDTNPEITTTWLGLVGPGVRNLGVTADIWSDHTDIRPTALSLLGLKDDYMGDGRVLVEPLFDWAVPQTLRAHRETLLRLAAMYKQINAPLGAFGLATLAMSTTAIENNADGDLDYTALENQLIQLTKSRNAIAAKMRDALASAAFSDQAIDEQQALALIDQGQGLLDQVTGP
;
A
#
# COMPACT_ATOMS: atom_id res chain seq x y z
N MET A 1 -39.70 -54.14 37.26
CA MET A 1 -40.54 -55.36 37.25
C MET A 1 -41.03 -55.62 35.84
N ASN A 2 -40.71 -56.80 35.33
CA ASN A 2 -41.31 -57.61 34.25
C ASN A 2 -42.47 -57.10 33.36
N ARG A 3 -42.30 -57.41 32.05
CA ARG A 3 -43.24 -58.01 31.07
C ARG A 3 -44.34 -57.10 30.49
N VAL A 4 -44.32 -56.74 29.20
CA VAL A 4 -44.58 -57.53 27.96
C VAL A 4 -46.04 -58.00 27.82
N ARG A 5 -46.63 -57.72 26.63
CA ARG A 5 -47.78 -58.33 25.90
C ARG A 5 -49.00 -57.41 25.76
N ARG A 6 -49.76 -57.32 24.64
CA ARG A 6 -49.75 -57.87 23.27
C ARG A 6 -50.99 -57.30 22.52
N PHE A 7 -50.88 -57.04 21.20
CA PHE A 7 -51.93 -57.10 20.15
C PHE A 7 -53.08 -56.05 20.24
N ALA A 8 -53.63 -55.43 19.17
CA ALA A 8 -53.77 -55.81 17.77
C ALA A 8 -53.91 -54.58 16.82
N ARG A 9 -53.54 -54.82 15.56
CA ARG A 9 -53.74 -54.04 14.31
C ARG A 9 -55.26 -53.88 13.99
N LEU A 10 -55.79 -53.00 13.14
CA LEU A 10 -55.30 -52.33 11.93
C LEU A 10 -56.29 -51.19 11.51
N VAL A 11 -55.73 -50.04 11.09
CA VAL A 11 -56.09 -49.16 9.95
C VAL A 11 -57.47 -48.46 9.87
N ALA A 12 -57.40 -47.13 9.92
CA ALA A 12 -58.02 -46.24 8.94
C ALA A 12 -56.99 -45.16 8.53
N LEU A 13 -56.66 -45.11 7.24
CA LEU A 13 -55.77 -44.12 6.62
C LEU A 13 -56.38 -42.71 6.71
N LEU A 14 -55.62 -41.76 7.24
CA LEU A 14 -55.74 -40.34 6.91
C LEU A 14 -54.31 -39.83 6.69
N ALA A 15 -54.00 -39.54 5.43
CA ALA A 15 -52.74 -38.96 5.01
C ALA A 15 -52.68 -37.49 5.46
N VAL A 16 -51.72 -37.18 6.33
CA VAL A 16 -51.27 -35.81 6.59
C VAL A 16 -49.83 -35.74 6.07
N PRO A 17 -49.53 -34.92 5.06
CA PRO A 17 -48.15 -34.69 4.65
C PRO A 17 -47.46 -33.87 5.75
N THR A 18 -46.51 -34.50 6.43
CA THR A 18 -45.49 -33.79 7.20
C THR A 18 -44.59 -33.07 6.20
N PHE A 19 -44.74 -31.74 6.07
CA PHE A 19 -43.71 -30.91 5.45
C PHE A 19 -42.51 -30.86 6.40
N ALA A 20 -41.54 -31.72 6.13
CA ALA A 20 -40.18 -31.50 6.58
C ALA A 20 -39.58 -30.44 5.66
N SER A 21 -39.51 -29.19 6.14
CA SER A 21 -38.74 -28.13 5.49
C SER A 21 -37.26 -28.37 5.77
N GLY A 22 -36.67 -29.34 5.05
CA GLY A 22 -35.23 -29.35 4.86
C GLY A 22 -34.89 -28.16 3.97
N LEU A 23 -34.44 -27.06 4.56
CA LEU A 23 -33.66 -26.05 3.84
C LEU A 23 -32.31 -26.69 3.56
N GLY A 24 -32.24 -27.49 2.51
CA GLY A 24 -31.00 -27.73 1.82
C GLY A 24 -30.63 -26.42 1.15
N SER A 25 -29.57 -25.78 1.63
CA SER A 25 -28.79 -24.86 0.81
C SER A 25 -28.36 -25.64 -0.42
N ALA A 26 -29.08 -25.47 -1.52
CA ALA A 26 -28.50 -25.72 -2.83
C ALA A 26 -27.29 -24.77 -2.88
N GLY A 27 -26.08 -25.34 -2.87
CA GLY A 27 -24.86 -24.57 -3.06
C GLY A 27 -25.02 -23.81 -4.37
N ALA A 28 -25.21 -22.49 -4.26
CA ALA A 28 -25.11 -21.62 -5.41
C ALA A 28 -23.64 -21.68 -5.82
N THR A 29 -23.36 -22.24 -6.98
CA THR A 29 -22.03 -22.09 -7.59
C THR A 29 -21.86 -20.62 -7.95
N ALA A 30 -20.67 -20.04 -7.75
CA ALA A 30 -20.36 -18.69 -8.22
C ALA A 30 -20.86 -18.48 -9.66
N ALA A 31 -21.35 -17.28 -9.95
CA ALA A 31 -21.65 -16.93 -11.33
C ALA A 31 -20.38 -17.13 -12.17
N PRO A 32 -20.46 -17.79 -13.34
CA PRO A 32 -19.30 -17.88 -14.21
C PRO A 32 -18.82 -16.45 -14.53
N PRO A 33 -17.50 -16.23 -14.68
CA PRO A 33 -16.99 -14.95 -15.17
C PRO A 33 -17.77 -14.52 -16.41
N ASP A 34 -18.01 -13.21 -16.59
CA ASP A 34 -18.70 -12.69 -17.76
C ASP A 34 -18.08 -13.32 -19.04
N PRO A 35 -18.87 -13.93 -19.95
CA PRO A 35 -18.34 -14.50 -21.19
C PRO A 35 -17.56 -13.49 -22.06
N GLY A 36 -17.65 -12.18 -21.78
CA GLY A 36 -16.82 -11.13 -22.37
C GLY A 36 -15.45 -10.90 -21.69
N CYS A 37 -15.21 -11.44 -20.49
CA CYS A 37 -13.92 -11.32 -19.81
C CYS A 37 -12.89 -12.29 -20.40
N HIS A 38 -11.76 -11.74 -20.83
CA HIS A 38 -10.72 -12.45 -21.55
C HIS A 38 -9.35 -12.25 -20.91
N LEU A 39 -9.11 -12.95 -19.80
CA LEU A 39 -7.77 -13.12 -19.23
C LEU A 39 -6.99 -14.12 -20.10
N GLN A 40 -6.07 -13.62 -20.91
CA GLN A 40 -5.32 -14.39 -21.92
C GLN A 40 -4.10 -15.11 -21.31
N SER A 41 -4.28 -15.71 -20.14
CA SER A 41 -3.23 -16.52 -19.51
C SER A 41 -2.76 -17.64 -20.45
N ALA A 42 -1.49 -18.01 -20.39
CA ALA A 42 -0.84 -18.85 -21.42
C ALA A 42 -1.55 -20.18 -21.74
N ARG A 43 -2.32 -20.71 -20.79
CA ARG A 43 -3.15 -21.93 -20.96
C ARG A 43 -4.66 -21.69 -20.80
N GLY A 44 -5.08 -20.45 -20.55
CA GLY A 44 -6.48 -20.12 -20.26
C GLY A 44 -6.96 -20.61 -18.90
N ASP A 45 -6.04 -20.97 -18.00
CA ASP A 45 -6.37 -21.54 -16.69
C ASP A 45 -6.83 -20.45 -15.70
N VAL A 46 -6.30 -19.22 -15.81
CA VAL A 46 -6.68 -18.12 -14.90
C VAL A 46 -8.02 -17.52 -15.31
N GLN A 47 -8.99 -17.59 -14.39
CA GLN A 47 -10.34 -17.05 -14.51
C GLN A 47 -10.61 -15.94 -13.49
N HIS A 48 -9.90 -15.97 -12.35
CA HIS A 48 -10.05 -15.01 -11.27
C HIS A 48 -8.69 -14.41 -10.88
N VAL A 49 -8.72 -13.18 -10.37
CA VAL A 49 -7.59 -12.47 -9.78
C VAL A 49 -8.02 -11.93 -8.42
N ILE A 50 -7.28 -12.29 -7.39
CA ILE A 50 -7.47 -11.79 -6.03
C ILE A 50 -6.15 -11.16 -5.57
N ALA A 51 -6.12 -9.85 -5.46
CA ALA A 51 -4.96 -9.12 -4.95
C ALA A 51 -5.27 -8.56 -3.56
N LEU A 52 -4.44 -8.89 -2.58
CA LEU A 52 -4.60 -8.47 -1.19
C LEU A 52 -3.35 -7.72 -0.75
N THR A 53 -3.54 -6.52 -0.22
CA THR A 53 -2.47 -5.76 0.42
C THR A 53 -2.83 -5.53 1.88
N PHE A 54 -1.98 -6.01 2.77
CA PHE A 54 -2.07 -5.66 4.18
C PHE A 54 -1.43 -4.31 4.42
N ASP A 55 -1.99 -3.57 5.36
CA ASP A 55 -1.25 -2.58 6.14
C ASP A 55 -0.28 -3.32 7.05
N ASN A 56 1.02 -3.09 6.88
CA ASN A 56 2.01 -3.33 7.94
C ASN A 56 1.93 -4.74 8.57
N VAL A 57 2.00 -5.80 7.75
CA VAL A 57 2.02 -7.19 8.23
C VAL A 57 3.38 -7.80 7.98
N HIS A 58 4.02 -8.26 9.05
CA HIS A 58 5.41 -8.70 9.02
C HIS A 58 5.55 -10.20 8.76
N PHE A 59 6.50 -10.52 7.87
CA PHE A 59 7.09 -11.86 7.82
C PHE A 59 8.33 -11.98 8.71
N THR A 60 9.07 -10.88 8.89
CA THR A 60 10.21 -10.78 9.82
C THR A 60 9.70 -10.73 11.27
N ARG A 61 10.50 -11.22 12.22
CA ARG A 61 10.14 -11.18 13.65
C ARG A 61 10.66 -9.91 14.31
N ASP A 62 9.76 -9.07 14.85
CA ASP A 62 10.11 -7.85 15.60
C ASP A 62 10.81 -8.15 16.93
N ASN A 63 10.36 -9.22 17.58
CA ASN A 63 11.02 -9.81 18.73
C ASN A 63 11.45 -11.22 18.32
N PRO A 64 12.75 -11.58 18.40
CA PRO A 64 13.23 -12.88 17.95
C PRO A 64 12.58 -14.09 18.66
N ASN A 65 12.00 -13.89 19.86
CA ASN A 65 11.29 -14.94 20.60
C ASN A 65 9.81 -15.07 20.24
N VAL A 66 9.20 -14.05 19.63
CA VAL A 66 7.79 -14.05 19.22
C VAL A 66 7.72 -14.40 17.73
N PRO A 67 6.87 -15.35 17.28
CA PRO A 67 6.70 -15.61 15.85
C PRO A 67 6.19 -14.35 15.12
N SER A 68 6.51 -14.20 13.84
CA SER A 68 6.02 -13.06 13.04
C SER A 68 4.51 -13.17 12.79
N ASP A 69 3.90 -12.11 12.24
CA ASP A 69 2.47 -12.11 11.96
C ASP A 69 2.04 -13.26 11.07
N LEU A 70 2.77 -13.47 9.97
CA LEU A 70 2.50 -14.59 9.07
C LEU A 70 2.70 -15.96 9.73
N GLU A 71 3.69 -16.12 10.61
CA GLU A 71 3.87 -17.37 11.36
C GLU A 71 2.72 -17.63 12.34
N GLN A 72 2.06 -16.56 12.82
CA GLN A 72 0.85 -16.64 13.66
C GLN A 72 -0.45 -16.73 12.86
N MET A 73 -0.39 -16.54 11.53
CA MET A 73 -1.47 -16.78 10.56
C MET A 73 -1.21 -17.99 9.65
N PRO A 74 -1.09 -19.21 10.23
CA PRO A 74 -0.71 -20.40 9.48
C PRO A 74 -1.64 -20.75 8.31
N HIS A 75 -2.93 -20.40 8.30
CA HIS A 75 -3.79 -20.69 7.15
C HIS A 75 -3.37 -19.87 5.91
N LEU A 76 -2.94 -18.62 6.11
CA LEU A 76 -2.41 -17.79 5.03
C LEU A 76 -1.00 -18.24 4.62
N LEU A 77 -0.08 -18.36 5.59
CA LEU A 77 1.31 -18.74 5.30
C LEU A 77 1.38 -20.11 4.62
N ASN A 78 0.69 -21.12 5.16
CA ASN A 78 0.66 -22.45 4.54
C ASN A 78 -0.07 -22.44 3.19
N PHE A 79 -1.05 -21.56 2.97
CA PHE A 79 -1.68 -21.43 1.65
C PHE A 79 -0.66 -20.99 0.61
N ILE A 80 0.16 -19.99 0.92
CA ILE A 80 1.22 -19.50 0.02
C ILE A 80 2.30 -20.56 -0.17
N GLU A 81 2.88 -21.09 0.91
CA GLU A 81 4.00 -22.04 0.86
C GLU A 81 3.61 -23.36 0.16
N ASN A 82 2.40 -23.86 0.35
CA ASN A 82 1.98 -25.14 -0.24
C ASN A 82 1.51 -25.02 -1.69
N ASN A 83 1.17 -23.82 -2.17
CA ASN A 83 0.58 -23.64 -3.49
C ASN A 83 1.36 -22.69 -4.41
N GLY A 84 2.39 -22.01 -3.91
CA GLY A 84 3.11 -20.99 -4.67
C GLY A 84 4.45 -20.60 -4.05
N THR A 85 4.80 -19.33 -4.17
CA THR A 85 6.09 -18.80 -3.72
C THR A 85 5.87 -17.58 -2.84
N LEU A 86 6.56 -17.54 -1.70
CA LEU A 86 6.70 -16.34 -0.86
C LEU A 86 8.11 -15.78 -1.06
N LEU A 87 8.20 -14.58 -1.62
CA LEU A 87 9.45 -13.84 -1.76
C LEU A 87 9.65 -13.01 -0.49
N SER A 88 10.67 -13.32 0.31
CA SER A 88 10.95 -12.62 1.58
C SER A 88 12.03 -11.52 1.45
N ASN A 89 12.40 -11.19 0.21
CA ASN A 89 13.39 -10.17 -0.13
C ASN A 89 12.76 -9.17 -1.10
N HIS A 90 11.55 -8.71 -0.70
CA HIS A 90 10.73 -7.76 -1.42
C HIS A 90 10.83 -6.40 -0.74
N HIS A 91 10.91 -5.32 -1.50
CA HIS A 91 11.15 -3.99 -0.94
C HIS A 91 10.09 -2.96 -1.34
N THR A 92 9.92 -1.98 -0.48
CA THR A 92 9.04 -0.83 -0.66
C THR A 92 9.68 0.25 -1.56
N PRO A 93 8.94 1.25 -2.05
CA PRO A 93 9.52 2.52 -2.47
C PRO A 93 9.95 3.36 -1.25
N LEU A 94 10.47 4.57 -1.49
CA LEU A 94 10.75 5.55 -0.43
C LEU A 94 9.94 6.83 -0.69
N ILE A 95 9.34 7.46 0.33
CA ILE A 95 9.28 7.05 1.75
C ILE A 95 8.22 5.93 1.89
N SER A 96 8.48 4.90 2.70
CA SER A 96 7.58 3.73 2.81
C SER A 96 6.33 4.06 3.63
N HIS A 97 5.19 4.10 2.97
CA HIS A 97 3.91 4.49 3.56
C HIS A 97 2.76 3.95 2.72
N THR A 98 1.69 3.54 3.40
CA THR A 98 0.47 2.91 2.90
C THR A 98 0.06 3.40 1.51
N ALA A 99 -0.13 4.71 1.34
CA ALA A 99 -0.55 5.31 0.08
C ALA A 99 0.49 5.13 -1.02
N THR A 100 1.74 5.53 -0.78
CA THR A 100 2.82 5.44 -1.77
C THR A 100 3.04 3.99 -2.18
N ASP A 101 3.03 3.09 -1.21
CA ASP A 101 3.44 1.70 -1.35
C ASP A 101 2.36 0.87 -2.06
N ILE A 102 1.09 1.04 -1.67
CA ILE A 102 -0.05 0.49 -2.40
C ILE A 102 -0.09 1.04 -3.82
N LEU A 103 0.05 2.36 -4.02
CA LEU A 103 0.00 2.94 -5.36
C LEU A 103 1.15 2.45 -6.26
N THR A 104 2.34 2.23 -5.72
CA THR A 104 3.45 1.62 -6.46
C THR A 104 3.13 0.15 -6.82
N ASN A 105 2.50 -0.62 -5.93
CA ASN A 105 2.00 -1.97 -6.23
C ASN A 105 0.95 -1.95 -7.36
N LEU A 106 0.03 -1.00 -7.30
CA LEU A 106 -1.08 -0.89 -8.25
C LEU A 106 -0.63 -0.39 -9.63
N THR A 107 0.35 0.50 -9.70
CA THR A 107 0.77 1.17 -10.95
C THR A 107 2.06 0.64 -11.54
N GLY A 108 2.88 -0.08 -10.77
CA GLY A 108 4.19 -0.51 -11.20
C GLY A 108 5.16 0.65 -11.48
N VAL A 109 4.90 1.87 -10.96
CA VAL A 109 5.78 3.04 -11.06
C VAL A 109 6.00 3.69 -9.68
N TYR A 110 7.08 4.43 -9.55
CA TYR A 110 7.39 5.19 -8.33
C TYR A 110 6.60 6.51 -8.22
N GLY A 111 6.65 7.12 -7.04
CA GLY A 111 5.90 8.32 -6.67
C GLY A 111 6.05 9.52 -7.60
N ASP A 112 7.22 9.72 -8.21
CA ASP A 112 7.45 10.78 -9.20
C ASP A 112 6.59 10.65 -10.48
N ARG A 113 6.17 9.41 -10.81
CA ARG A 113 5.41 9.09 -12.02
C ARG A 113 3.93 8.78 -11.78
N MET A 114 3.49 8.77 -10.53
CA MET A 114 2.07 8.64 -10.17
C MET A 114 1.55 9.78 -9.28
N GLY A 115 2.43 10.66 -8.77
CA GLY A 115 2.05 11.94 -8.18
C GLY A 115 2.01 11.97 -6.66
N VAL A 116 2.19 10.82 -6.00
CA VAL A 116 2.31 10.70 -4.55
C VAL A 116 3.79 10.49 -4.21
N PRO A 117 4.54 11.55 -3.87
CA PRO A 117 6.00 11.49 -3.89
C PRO A 117 6.65 10.86 -2.66
N VAL A 118 5.95 10.84 -1.52
CA VAL A 118 6.59 10.59 -0.23
C VAL A 118 5.72 9.74 0.71
N SER A 119 4.54 10.15 1.13
CA SER A 119 3.82 9.48 2.24
C SER A 119 2.28 9.53 2.07
N ASN A 120 1.54 8.98 3.03
CA ASN A 120 0.10 9.09 3.25
C ASN A 120 -0.43 10.53 3.20
N SER A 121 0.44 11.49 3.53
CA SER A 121 0.22 12.90 3.24
C SER A 121 1.54 13.60 2.95
N PHE A 122 1.45 14.82 2.44
CA PHE A 122 2.61 15.66 2.17
C PHE A 122 2.25 17.12 2.38
N ARG A 123 3.19 18.02 2.13
CA ARG A 123 2.87 19.44 1.98
C ARG A 123 3.12 19.91 0.56
N TYR A 124 2.47 20.98 0.18
CA TYR A 124 2.76 21.66 -1.07
C TYR A 124 2.97 23.15 -0.84
N PHE A 125 3.92 23.75 -1.56
CA PHE A 125 4.19 25.17 -1.48
C PHE A 125 3.07 26.00 -2.10
N THR A 126 2.68 27.07 -1.42
CA THR A 126 1.76 28.07 -1.96
C THR A 126 2.53 29.14 -2.73
N PRO A 127 1.87 29.91 -3.62
CA PRO A 127 2.51 31.04 -4.30
C PRO A 127 3.06 32.13 -3.37
N THR A 128 2.65 32.16 -2.10
CA THR A 128 3.15 33.10 -1.08
C THR A 128 4.42 32.61 -0.37
N GLY A 129 4.93 31.42 -0.71
CA GLY A 129 6.08 30.78 -0.08
C GLY A 129 5.75 30.03 1.22
N GLY A 130 4.49 30.02 1.67
CA GLY A 130 4.05 29.11 2.73
C GLY A 130 3.87 27.68 2.19
N SER A 131 3.42 26.76 3.03
CA SER A 131 3.00 25.42 2.59
C SER A 131 1.69 24.99 3.23
N ARG A 132 0.94 24.17 2.52
CA ARG A 132 -0.36 23.60 2.94
C ARG A 132 -0.31 22.08 2.89
N THR A 133 -1.23 21.42 3.58
CA THR A 133 -1.30 19.94 3.61
C THR A 133 -1.94 19.44 2.32
N GLY A 134 -1.33 18.43 1.71
CA GLY A 134 -1.95 17.56 0.71
C GLY A 134 -2.11 16.16 1.31
N VAL A 135 -3.19 15.46 1.00
CA VAL A 135 -3.46 14.10 1.47
C VAL A 135 -3.51 13.19 0.26
N SER A 136 -2.81 12.07 0.32
CA SER A 136 -2.63 11.16 -0.82
C SER A 136 -3.88 10.31 -1.11
N PHE A 137 -4.77 10.17 -0.11
CA PHE A 137 -6.03 9.43 -0.21
C PHE A 137 -7.17 10.29 -0.79
N ALA A 138 -7.34 10.21 -2.10
CA ALA A 138 -8.47 10.76 -2.85
C ALA A 138 -8.67 9.97 -4.15
N TYR A 139 -9.90 9.97 -4.66
CA TYR A 139 -10.24 9.19 -5.86
C TYR A 139 -9.32 9.52 -7.03
N TRP A 140 -9.00 8.53 -7.87
CA TRP A 140 -7.99 8.59 -8.93
C TRP A 140 -8.01 9.87 -9.80
N THR A 141 -9.20 10.37 -10.11
CA THR A 141 -9.38 11.56 -10.97
C THR A 141 -9.80 12.82 -10.23
N ALA A 142 -9.82 12.77 -8.90
CA ALA A 142 -10.01 13.94 -8.06
C ALA A 142 -8.84 14.92 -8.23
N PRO A 143 -9.08 16.23 -8.02
CA PRO A 143 -7.99 17.16 -7.80
C PRO A 143 -7.25 16.80 -6.51
N LEU A 144 -6.04 17.35 -6.33
CA LEU A 144 -5.27 17.24 -5.09
C LEU A 144 -6.16 17.49 -3.87
N PHE A 145 -6.11 16.63 -2.86
CA PHE A 145 -6.90 16.83 -1.65
C PHE A 145 -6.17 17.69 -0.60
N ASP A 146 -6.70 18.89 -0.34
CA ASP A 146 -6.31 19.72 0.80
C ASP A 146 -7.50 19.81 1.78
N PRO A 147 -7.43 19.18 2.97
CA PRO A 147 -8.55 19.15 3.90
C PRO A 147 -8.83 20.51 4.56
N ALA A 148 -7.91 21.48 4.45
CA ALA A 148 -8.08 22.80 5.03
C ALA A 148 -8.74 23.76 4.02
N PRO A 149 -9.59 24.70 4.50
CA PRO A 149 -10.21 25.68 3.61
C PRO A 149 -9.17 26.57 2.92
N GLY A 150 -9.48 26.97 1.67
CA GLY A 150 -8.62 27.84 0.88
C GLY A 150 -7.47 27.12 0.17
N GLN A 151 -7.72 25.89 -0.32
CA GLN A 151 -6.84 25.16 -1.22
C GLN A 151 -6.34 26.05 -2.37
N THR A 152 -5.06 25.91 -2.72
CA THR A 152 -4.39 26.75 -3.74
C THR A 152 -3.84 25.96 -4.91
N ASN A 153 -3.83 24.63 -4.81
CA ASN A 153 -3.35 23.75 -5.84
C ASN A 153 -4.47 22.77 -6.23
N PHE A 154 -4.79 22.69 -7.51
CA PHE A 154 -5.86 21.87 -8.08
C PHE A 154 -5.33 20.96 -9.20
N THR A 155 -4.03 20.67 -9.19
CA THR A 155 -3.47 19.60 -10.03
C THR A 155 -4.17 18.27 -9.70
N PRO A 156 -4.22 17.30 -10.63
CA PRO A 156 -4.77 15.98 -10.31
C PRO A 156 -4.09 15.35 -9.10
N GLU A 157 -4.82 14.62 -8.26
CA GLU A 157 -4.22 13.83 -7.17
C GLU A 157 -3.17 12.88 -7.76
N MET A 158 -3.63 12.00 -8.65
CA MET A 158 -2.80 11.11 -9.44
C MET A 158 -2.23 11.83 -10.65
N ILE A 159 -1.02 12.41 -10.54
CA ILE A 159 -0.35 13.17 -11.60
C ILE A 159 0.88 12.43 -12.13
N ASN A 160 0.88 12.07 -13.41
CA ASN A 160 2.00 11.39 -14.04
C ASN A 160 3.14 12.34 -14.44
N GLU A 161 4.24 11.76 -14.96
CA GLU A 161 5.44 12.52 -15.36
C GLU A 161 5.21 13.57 -16.46
N LYS A 162 4.04 13.57 -17.11
CA LYS A 162 3.65 14.52 -18.16
C LYS A 162 2.71 15.62 -17.64
N GLY A 163 2.44 15.65 -16.33
CA GLY A 163 1.50 16.59 -15.71
C GLY A 163 0.03 16.28 -16.02
N LYS A 164 -0.28 15.02 -16.34
CA LYS A 164 -1.63 14.53 -16.68
C LYS A 164 -2.14 13.57 -15.62
N ILE A 165 -3.43 13.25 -15.64
CA ILE A 165 -3.96 12.17 -14.79
C ILE A 165 -3.19 10.88 -15.10
N ALA A 166 -2.71 10.19 -14.07
CA ALA A 166 -2.01 8.93 -14.24
C ALA A 166 -2.93 7.85 -14.83
N PRO A 167 -2.43 6.95 -15.71
CA PRO A 167 -3.24 5.84 -16.21
C PRO A 167 -3.74 4.96 -15.07
N ALA A 168 -5.01 4.54 -15.12
CA ALA A 168 -5.62 3.86 -13.98
C ALA A 168 -5.36 2.34 -13.96
N PRO A 169 -5.20 1.73 -12.77
CA PRO A 169 -4.73 0.36 -12.66
C PRO A 169 -5.76 -0.69 -13.12
N TRP A 170 -7.05 -0.34 -13.14
CA TRP A 170 -8.13 -1.23 -13.57
C TRP A 170 -8.29 -1.34 -15.09
N VAL A 171 -7.70 -0.42 -15.85
CA VAL A 171 -7.92 -0.27 -17.31
C VAL A 171 -7.55 -1.51 -18.12
N PRO A 172 -6.42 -2.20 -17.88
CA PRO A 172 -6.10 -3.43 -18.62
C PRO A 172 -7.17 -4.52 -18.46
N PHE A 173 -7.82 -4.59 -17.28
CA PHE A 173 -8.87 -5.58 -17.00
C PHE A 173 -10.20 -5.21 -17.65
N THR A 174 -10.65 -3.96 -17.48
CA THR A 174 -11.94 -3.53 -18.05
C THR A 174 -11.92 -3.50 -19.58
N ARG A 175 -10.77 -3.17 -20.19
CA ARG A 175 -10.56 -3.30 -21.65
C ARG A 175 -10.54 -4.77 -22.12
N ALA A 176 -10.13 -5.69 -21.25
CA ALA A 176 -10.20 -7.12 -21.50
C ALA A 176 -11.60 -7.70 -21.24
N GLY A 177 -12.60 -6.86 -20.94
CA GLY A 177 -13.98 -7.27 -20.70
C GLY A 177 -14.25 -7.76 -19.28
N CYS A 178 -13.33 -7.54 -18.34
CA CYS A 178 -13.43 -8.00 -16.97
C CYS A 178 -13.80 -6.84 -16.03
N ASP A 179 -14.88 -6.99 -15.26
CA ASP A 179 -15.19 -6.08 -14.16
C ASP A 179 -14.11 -6.17 -13.07
N PHE A 180 -13.77 -5.03 -12.47
CA PHE A 180 -12.76 -4.87 -11.43
C PHE A 180 -13.40 -4.34 -10.15
N GLY A 181 -13.35 -5.11 -9.06
CA GLY A 181 -13.84 -4.73 -7.74
C GLY A 181 -12.71 -4.31 -6.82
N ALA A 182 -12.96 -3.31 -5.98
CA ALA A 182 -12.01 -2.78 -5.01
C ALA A 182 -12.67 -2.60 -3.64
N VAL A 183 -11.96 -3.07 -2.61
CA VAL A 183 -12.34 -2.95 -1.20
C VAL A 183 -11.21 -2.22 -0.49
N ALA A 184 -11.48 -0.99 -0.05
CA ALA A 184 -10.57 -0.07 0.63
C ALA A 184 -9.21 0.14 -0.09
N THR A 185 -9.13 -0.18 -1.39
CA THR A 185 -7.88 -0.15 -2.14
C THR A 185 -7.57 1.28 -2.60
N ALA A 186 -6.39 1.79 -2.20
CA ALA A 186 -6.01 3.19 -2.34
C ALA A 186 -6.33 3.79 -3.72
N ASN A 187 -6.98 4.96 -3.72
CA ASN A 187 -7.36 5.79 -4.86
C ASN A 187 -8.26 5.13 -5.94
N THR A 188 -8.55 3.82 -5.83
CA THR A 188 -9.50 3.10 -6.72
C THR A 188 -10.93 3.14 -6.20
N VAL A 189 -11.12 3.53 -4.94
CA VAL A 189 -12.42 3.78 -4.32
C VAL A 189 -12.54 5.26 -3.99
N LEU A 190 -13.72 5.73 -3.59
CA LEU A 190 -13.80 7.05 -2.96
C LEU A 190 -13.22 6.94 -1.56
N GLU A 191 -12.37 7.88 -1.16
CA GLU A 191 -11.60 7.85 0.09
C GLU A 191 -11.96 9.00 1.01
N ASN A 192 -12.52 10.07 0.46
CA ASN A 192 -13.02 11.20 1.23
C ASN A 192 -14.39 11.68 0.74
N THR A 193 -15.15 12.29 1.63
CA THR A 193 -16.49 12.81 1.30
C THR A 193 -16.44 14.23 0.73
N ALA A 194 -15.29 14.91 0.78
CA ALA A 194 -15.18 16.33 0.50
C ALA A 194 -15.07 16.62 -1.00
N ILE A 195 -14.19 15.89 -1.70
CA ILE A 195 -13.89 16.13 -3.11
C ILE A 195 -14.21 14.92 -4.00
N ASP A 196 -14.17 13.69 -3.50
CA ASP A 196 -14.37 12.51 -4.35
C ASP A 196 -15.83 12.35 -4.79
N ILE A 197 -16.75 12.44 -3.84
CA ILE A 197 -18.19 12.34 -4.10
C ILE A 197 -18.65 13.38 -5.14
N PRO A 198 -18.36 14.69 -5.01
CA PRO A 198 -18.72 15.64 -6.05
C PRO A 198 -17.94 15.45 -7.36
N THR A 199 -16.74 14.85 -7.35
CA THR A 199 -15.99 14.51 -8.57
C THR A 199 -16.70 13.41 -9.36
N VAL A 200 -17.13 12.34 -8.69
CA VAL A 200 -17.73 11.17 -9.36
C VAL A 200 -19.22 11.34 -9.66
N PHE A 201 -19.99 11.84 -8.69
CA PHE A 201 -21.44 11.99 -8.84
C PHE A 201 -21.85 13.35 -9.44
N GLY A 202 -20.92 14.32 -9.48
CA GLY A 202 -21.15 15.68 -9.93
C GLY A 202 -21.61 16.61 -8.82
N ALA A 203 -21.19 17.87 -8.90
CA ALA A 203 -21.59 18.92 -7.96
C ALA A 203 -23.11 19.14 -7.96
N GLY A 204 -23.73 19.03 -6.79
CA GLY A 204 -25.19 19.21 -6.61
C GLY A 204 -26.02 17.93 -6.81
N SER A 205 -25.38 16.79 -7.05
CA SER A 205 -26.03 15.47 -6.97
C SER A 205 -26.59 15.19 -5.56
N PRO A 206 -27.60 14.32 -5.41
CA PRO A 206 -28.07 13.88 -4.10
C PRO A 206 -26.95 13.38 -3.17
N GLU A 207 -26.00 12.65 -3.74
CA GLU A 207 -24.81 12.12 -3.07
C GLU A 207 -23.93 13.26 -2.54
N ALA A 208 -23.65 14.28 -3.38
CA ALA A 208 -22.91 15.46 -2.95
C ALA A 208 -23.65 16.31 -1.89
N VAL A 209 -24.98 16.33 -1.91
CA VAL A 209 -25.79 17.00 -0.88
C VAL A 209 -25.70 16.26 0.46
N GLU A 210 -25.77 14.93 0.43
CA GLU A 210 -25.59 14.09 1.63
C GLU A 210 -24.17 14.22 2.20
N ALA A 211 -23.17 14.24 1.34
CA ALA A 211 -21.78 14.49 1.71
C ALA A 211 -21.61 15.87 2.36
N ALA A 212 -22.20 16.93 1.79
CA ALA A 212 -22.17 18.27 2.38
C ALA A 212 -22.88 18.34 3.74
N ALA A 213 -24.01 17.66 3.89
CA ALA A 213 -24.73 17.58 5.16
C ALA A 213 -23.92 16.82 6.23
N SER A 214 -23.35 15.68 5.85
CA SER A 214 -22.44 14.90 6.71
C SER A 214 -21.23 15.74 7.11
N ASN A 215 -20.67 16.49 6.15
CA ASN A 215 -19.52 17.37 6.37
C ASN A 215 -19.82 18.60 7.24
N ALA A 216 -21.09 18.94 7.46
CA ALA A 216 -21.53 20.01 8.35
C ALA A 216 -21.96 19.50 9.74
N ALA A 217 -22.26 18.21 9.90
CA ALA A 217 -22.75 17.63 11.14
C ALA A 217 -21.67 17.60 12.25
N PRO A 218 -22.00 17.63 13.55
CA PRO A 218 -20.98 17.57 14.60
C PRO A 218 -20.11 16.30 14.52
N GLN A 219 -18.81 16.42 14.80
CA GLN A 219 -17.89 15.28 14.87
C GLN A 219 -18.38 14.25 15.90
N GLY A 220 -18.14 12.97 15.64
CA GLY A 220 -18.56 11.88 16.54
C GLY A 220 -20.09 11.66 16.57
N THR A 221 -20.79 11.87 15.46
CA THR A 221 -22.23 11.60 15.33
C THR A 221 -22.54 10.72 14.12
N ALA A 222 -23.64 9.97 14.18
CA ALA A 222 -24.12 9.16 13.05
C ALA A 222 -24.30 10.00 11.76
N ALA A 223 -24.85 11.22 11.89
CA ALA A 223 -25.02 12.12 10.77
C ALA A 223 -23.70 12.55 10.13
N ARG A 224 -22.61 12.66 10.90
CA ARG A 224 -21.26 12.94 10.37
C ARG A 224 -20.68 11.74 9.62
N ALA A 225 -20.95 10.52 10.09
CA ALA A 225 -20.42 9.29 9.51
C ALA A 225 -21.21 8.78 8.27
N LEU A 226 -22.43 9.27 8.05
CA LEU A 226 -23.34 8.73 7.02
C LEU A 226 -22.71 8.68 5.63
N ALA A 227 -22.23 9.80 5.08
CA ALA A 227 -21.65 9.80 3.73
C ALA A 227 -20.37 8.95 3.61
N GLN A 228 -19.62 8.76 4.70
CA GLN A 228 -18.48 7.84 4.71
C GLN A 228 -18.97 6.39 4.63
N THR A 229 -19.97 6.04 5.45
CA THR A 229 -20.59 4.70 5.45
C THR A 229 -21.19 4.34 4.10
N ASP A 230 -21.83 5.31 3.46
CA ASP A 230 -22.60 5.10 2.24
C ASP A 230 -21.72 5.08 0.97
N PHE A 231 -20.69 5.93 0.89
CA PHE A 231 -19.99 6.21 -0.38
C PHE A 231 -18.51 5.88 -0.42
N VAL A 232 -17.84 5.75 0.73
CA VAL A 232 -16.38 5.57 0.79
C VAL A 232 -16.03 4.08 0.82
N GLY A 233 -14.83 3.73 0.34
CA GLY A 233 -14.18 2.46 0.64
C GLY A 233 -14.59 1.27 -0.24
N ILE A 234 -15.67 1.33 -1.02
CA ILE A 234 -16.10 0.22 -1.89
C ILE A 234 -16.32 0.73 -3.31
N GLY A 235 -15.79 0.04 -4.32
CA GLY A 235 -15.93 0.44 -5.72
C GLY A 235 -15.90 -0.75 -6.69
N ILE A 236 -16.56 -0.57 -7.84
CA ILE A 236 -16.50 -1.50 -8.98
C ILE A 236 -16.31 -0.66 -10.24
N HIS A 237 -15.23 -0.92 -10.97
CA HIS A 237 -14.99 -0.38 -12.31
C HIS A 237 -15.37 -1.45 -13.33
N CYS A 238 -16.43 -1.21 -14.10
CA CYS A 238 -16.95 -2.22 -14.99
C CYS A 238 -16.37 -2.13 -16.39
N ALA A 239 -16.23 -3.30 -17.03
CA ALA A 239 -16.07 -3.44 -18.46
C ALA A 239 -17.22 -2.79 -19.23
N GLN A 240 -16.94 -2.42 -20.47
CA GLN A 240 -17.93 -1.76 -21.31
C GLN A 240 -19.15 -2.65 -21.56
N GLY A 241 -20.32 -2.16 -21.18
CA GLY A 241 -21.59 -2.87 -21.39
C GLY A 241 -21.98 -3.84 -20.27
N SER A 242 -21.18 -3.97 -19.21
CA SER A 242 -21.57 -4.74 -18.02
C SER A 242 -22.89 -4.20 -17.45
N SER A 243 -23.85 -5.09 -17.22
CA SER A 243 -25.13 -4.71 -16.60
C SER A 243 -24.98 -4.32 -15.14
N LEU A 244 -23.88 -4.74 -14.49
CA LEU A 244 -23.61 -4.47 -13.10
C LEU A 244 -23.53 -2.96 -12.84
N CYS A 245 -22.70 -2.24 -13.61
CA CYS A 245 -22.62 -0.77 -13.55
C CYS A 245 -23.65 -0.06 -14.46
N SER A 246 -24.82 -0.65 -14.70
CA SER A 246 -25.87 0.00 -15.47
C SER A 246 -26.47 1.20 -14.73
N ALA A 247 -27.09 2.12 -15.46
CA ALA A 247 -27.80 3.26 -14.86
C ALA A 247 -28.92 2.82 -13.88
N ALA A 248 -29.49 1.63 -14.06
CA ALA A 248 -30.50 1.07 -13.16
C ALA A 248 -29.93 0.75 -11.77
N ASN A 249 -28.64 0.38 -11.71
CA ASN A 249 -27.90 0.13 -10.48
C ASN A 249 -27.18 1.38 -9.95
N HIS A 250 -27.53 2.57 -10.45
CA HIS A 250 -26.84 3.82 -10.14
C HIS A 250 -25.39 3.92 -10.68
N GLY A 251 -25.06 3.18 -11.75
CA GLY A 251 -23.79 3.35 -12.46
C GLY A 251 -23.49 4.81 -12.84
N ARG A 252 -22.24 5.21 -12.72
CA ARG A 252 -21.72 6.52 -13.16
C ARG A 252 -20.67 6.33 -14.25
N PRO A 253 -20.52 7.28 -15.19
CA PRO A 253 -19.39 7.27 -16.11
C PRO A 253 -18.07 7.16 -15.34
N ASP A 254 -17.25 6.16 -15.67
CA ASP A 254 -15.91 6.02 -15.12
C ASP A 254 -14.94 6.80 -16.00
N LEU A 255 -14.61 8.03 -15.56
CA LEU A 255 -13.95 9.02 -16.41
C LEU A 255 -12.43 8.99 -16.21
N LEU A 256 -11.70 8.68 -17.28
CA LEU A 256 -10.24 8.81 -17.35
C LEU A 256 -9.84 9.63 -18.60
N PRO A 257 -9.89 10.98 -18.53
CA PRO A 257 -9.79 11.83 -19.73
C PRO A 257 -8.39 11.87 -20.35
N ASP A 258 -7.34 11.57 -19.59
CA ASP A 258 -5.95 11.50 -20.08
C ASP A 258 -5.47 10.04 -20.32
N GLU A 259 -6.36 9.04 -20.22
CA GLU A 259 -6.00 7.64 -20.38
C GLU A 259 -5.43 7.36 -21.80
N PRO A 260 -4.22 6.79 -21.92
CA PRO A 260 -3.68 6.36 -23.21
C PRO A 260 -4.65 5.46 -23.97
N GLY A 261 -4.85 5.73 -25.27
CA GLY A 261 -5.82 4.99 -26.09
C GLY A 261 -7.29 5.34 -25.86
N GLY A 262 -7.61 6.18 -24.86
CA GLY A 262 -8.96 6.65 -24.54
C GLY A 262 -9.78 5.65 -23.72
N TYR A 263 -10.70 6.18 -22.90
CA TYR A 263 -11.50 5.37 -21.96
C TYR A 263 -12.95 5.88 -21.90
N SER A 264 -13.65 5.81 -23.04
CA SER A 264 -15.04 6.26 -23.14
C SER A 264 -16.01 5.07 -23.16
N GLY A 265 -17.19 5.25 -22.56
CA GLY A 265 -18.23 4.22 -22.51
C GLY A 265 -18.12 3.22 -21.35
N PHE A 266 -17.12 3.38 -20.47
CA PHE A 266 -16.99 2.62 -19.22
C PHE A 266 -17.83 3.26 -18.11
N SER A 267 -18.19 2.46 -17.11
CA SER A 267 -19.00 2.92 -15.97
C SER A 267 -18.52 2.24 -14.69
N GLY A 268 -18.74 2.89 -13.56
CA GLY A 268 -18.41 2.38 -12.24
C GLY A 268 -19.58 2.49 -11.25
N LEU A 269 -19.51 1.70 -10.20
CA LEU A 269 -20.33 1.78 -8.99
C LEU A 269 -19.46 2.14 -7.81
N PHE A 270 -19.95 3.01 -6.94
CA PHE A 270 -19.17 3.55 -5.84
C PHE A 270 -20.00 3.61 -4.56
N GLY A 271 -19.41 3.18 -3.46
CA GLY A 271 -20.04 3.15 -2.15
C GLY A 271 -20.85 1.89 -1.88
N ALA A 272 -20.81 1.42 -0.64
CA ALA A 272 -21.65 0.32 -0.14
C ALA A 272 -23.14 0.54 -0.47
N LYS A 273 -23.62 1.80 -0.45
CA LYS A 273 -25.00 2.17 -0.79
C LYS A 273 -25.45 1.68 -2.17
N TYR A 274 -24.55 1.64 -3.16
CA TYR A 274 -24.86 1.24 -4.53
C TYR A 274 -24.22 -0.09 -4.93
N VAL A 275 -23.05 -0.41 -4.38
CA VAL A 275 -22.37 -1.68 -4.65
C VAL A 275 -23.11 -2.83 -3.98
N ASP A 276 -23.41 -2.75 -2.68
CA ASP A 276 -23.96 -3.90 -1.93
C ASP A 276 -25.28 -4.42 -2.54
N PRO A 277 -26.27 -3.57 -2.90
CA PRO A 277 -27.49 -4.08 -3.54
C PRO A 277 -27.25 -4.67 -4.94
N ALA A 278 -26.23 -4.20 -5.67
CA ALA A 278 -25.92 -4.67 -7.02
C ALA A 278 -25.26 -6.06 -7.04
N ILE A 279 -24.65 -6.47 -5.93
CA ILE A 279 -24.01 -7.79 -5.73
C ILE A 279 -24.79 -8.68 -4.74
N ASP A 280 -26.07 -8.37 -4.48
CA ASP A 280 -26.96 -9.09 -3.57
C ASP A 280 -26.42 -9.22 -2.11
N PHE A 281 -25.77 -8.16 -1.62
CA PHE A 281 -25.07 -8.13 -0.34
C PHE A 281 -25.61 -7.06 0.63
N SER A 282 -26.89 -6.72 0.53
CA SER A 282 -27.53 -5.71 1.38
C SER A 282 -28.49 -6.33 2.42
N PRO A 283 -28.24 -6.21 3.74
CA PRO A 283 -27.08 -5.57 4.37
C PRO A 283 -25.81 -6.45 4.31
N PRO A 284 -24.61 -5.84 4.30
CA PRO A 284 -23.35 -6.57 4.24
C PRO A 284 -23.07 -7.31 5.55
N THR A 285 -22.42 -8.47 5.46
CA THR A 285 -21.99 -9.26 6.62
C THR A 285 -20.54 -9.69 6.53
N ASP A 286 -19.85 -9.78 7.67
CA ASP A 286 -18.49 -10.30 7.75
C ASP A 286 -18.44 -11.82 7.44
N LEU A 287 -17.24 -12.40 7.37
CA LEU A 287 -17.05 -13.85 7.17
C LEU A 287 -17.63 -14.72 8.30
N GLY A 288 -18.00 -14.13 9.44
CA GLY A 288 -18.74 -14.78 10.53
C GLY A 288 -20.26 -14.72 10.37
N GLY A 289 -20.78 -13.97 9.40
CA GLY A 289 -22.20 -13.69 9.23
C GLY A 289 -22.74 -12.56 10.13
N ASN A 290 -21.88 -11.79 10.78
CA ASN A 290 -22.29 -10.62 11.56
C ASN A 290 -22.49 -9.41 10.64
N PRO A 291 -23.50 -8.55 10.87
CA PRO A 291 -23.68 -7.34 10.08
C PRO A 291 -22.47 -6.41 10.16
N ILE A 292 -21.97 -5.96 9.02
CA ILE A 292 -20.92 -4.93 8.95
C ILE A 292 -21.59 -3.57 9.10
N ARG A 293 -21.06 -2.75 10.01
CA ARG A 293 -21.63 -1.45 10.39
C ARG A 293 -20.53 -0.46 10.74
N ASP A 294 -20.82 0.82 10.58
CA ASP A 294 -20.02 1.92 11.13
C ASP A 294 -20.07 1.94 12.68
N PRO A 295 -19.23 2.76 13.35
CA PRO A 295 -19.24 2.92 14.81
C PRO A 295 -20.57 3.40 15.41
N PHE A 296 -21.53 3.86 14.59
CA PHE A 296 -22.86 4.31 15.00
C PHE A 296 -23.97 3.29 14.66
N GLY A 297 -23.61 2.12 14.14
CA GLY A 297 -24.52 1.02 13.83
C GLY A 297 -25.22 1.13 12.48
N GLN A 298 -24.77 2.01 11.59
CA GLN A 298 -25.27 2.16 10.23
C GLN A 298 -24.65 1.08 9.34
N PRO A 299 -25.44 0.31 8.56
CA PRO A 299 -24.89 -0.72 7.67
C PRO A 299 -24.15 -0.08 6.48
N GLY A 300 -22.98 -0.60 6.15
CA GLY A 300 -22.15 -0.11 5.05
C GLY A 300 -20.67 -0.15 5.39
N PHE A 301 -19.88 0.74 4.79
CA PHE A 301 -18.44 0.79 4.99
C PHE A 301 -18.10 1.20 6.44
N PRO A 302 -17.31 0.40 7.19
CA PRO A 302 -17.03 0.67 8.60
C PRO A 302 -15.99 1.77 8.83
N GLY A 303 -15.22 2.14 7.82
CA GLY A 303 -13.98 2.92 7.95
C GLY A 303 -12.77 2.08 7.53
N PHE A 304 -11.64 2.74 7.23
CA PHE A 304 -10.42 2.06 6.75
C PHE A 304 -9.77 1.20 7.85
N ASP A 305 -9.69 1.69 9.08
CA ASP A 305 -9.20 0.91 10.24
C ASP A 305 -10.19 -0.22 10.64
N GLY A 306 -11.41 -0.23 10.08
CA GLY A 306 -12.44 -1.22 10.35
C GLY A 306 -12.56 -2.29 9.27
N VAL A 307 -11.58 -2.42 8.38
CA VAL A 307 -11.55 -3.47 7.35
C VAL A 307 -10.54 -4.58 7.69
N GLU A 308 -10.64 -5.10 8.90
CA GLU A 308 -9.95 -6.34 9.29
C GLU A 308 -10.33 -7.50 8.33
N PRO A 309 -9.56 -8.60 8.27
CA PRO A 309 -9.79 -9.68 7.29
C PRO A 309 -11.22 -10.21 7.23
N THR A 310 -11.93 -10.33 8.36
CA THR A 310 -13.32 -10.82 8.35
C THR A 310 -14.26 -9.90 7.57
N VAL A 311 -13.94 -8.61 7.50
CA VAL A 311 -14.71 -7.59 6.79
C VAL A 311 -14.26 -7.52 5.34
N SER A 312 -12.98 -7.20 5.09
CA SER A 312 -12.44 -7.00 3.74
C SER A 312 -12.63 -8.23 2.85
N LEU A 313 -12.24 -9.40 3.35
CA LEU A 313 -12.33 -10.66 2.59
C LEU A 313 -13.78 -11.10 2.33
N SER A 314 -14.75 -10.62 3.13
CA SER A 314 -16.17 -10.91 2.87
C SER A 314 -16.68 -10.17 1.65
N TRP A 315 -16.34 -8.89 1.49
CA TRP A 315 -16.65 -8.14 0.26
C TRP A 315 -15.88 -8.70 -0.94
N VAL A 316 -14.59 -9.03 -0.80
CA VAL A 316 -13.80 -9.65 -1.87
C VAL A 316 -14.45 -10.95 -2.36
N ALA A 317 -14.81 -11.86 -1.45
CA ALA A 317 -15.49 -13.10 -1.81
C ALA A 317 -16.84 -12.83 -2.47
N GLN A 318 -17.65 -11.93 -1.91
CA GLN A 318 -18.95 -11.57 -2.45
C GLN A 318 -18.87 -10.99 -3.87
N MET A 319 -17.88 -10.14 -4.14
CA MET A 319 -17.64 -9.58 -5.47
C MET A 319 -17.31 -10.70 -6.48
N GLN A 320 -16.44 -11.63 -6.10
CA GLN A 320 -16.12 -12.79 -6.93
C GLN A 320 -17.35 -13.67 -7.22
N GLU A 321 -18.17 -13.93 -6.19
CA GLU A 321 -19.42 -14.70 -6.30
C GLU A 321 -20.45 -14.03 -7.22
N ALA A 322 -20.47 -12.69 -7.22
CA ALA A 322 -21.32 -11.86 -8.08
C ALA A 322 -20.80 -11.75 -9.52
N GLY A 323 -19.72 -12.46 -9.89
CA GLY A 323 -19.19 -12.52 -11.25
C GLY A 323 -18.21 -11.39 -11.59
N ILE A 324 -17.59 -10.75 -10.58
CA ILE A 324 -16.51 -9.79 -10.75
C ILE A 324 -15.17 -10.55 -10.65
N PRO A 325 -14.51 -10.88 -11.77
CA PRO A 325 -13.38 -11.81 -11.77
C PRO A 325 -12.10 -11.22 -11.17
N VAL A 326 -11.96 -9.90 -11.13
CA VAL A 326 -10.77 -9.22 -10.59
C VAL A 326 -11.17 -8.44 -9.35
N THR A 327 -10.60 -8.78 -8.20
CA THR A 327 -10.91 -8.12 -6.92
C THR A 327 -9.65 -7.78 -6.16
N TYR A 328 -9.58 -6.54 -5.70
CA TYR A 328 -8.50 -6.00 -4.90
C TYR A 328 -9.03 -5.65 -3.50
N GLY A 329 -8.24 -5.96 -2.46
CA GLY A 329 -8.63 -5.71 -1.07
C GLY A 329 -7.46 -5.18 -0.25
N TYR A 330 -7.69 -4.10 0.47
CA TYR A 330 -6.83 -3.65 1.58
C TYR A 330 -7.30 -4.32 2.89
N ILE A 331 -6.36 -4.57 3.79
CA ILE A 331 -6.61 -5.20 5.09
C ILE A 331 -5.86 -4.41 6.16
N SER A 332 -6.57 -3.94 7.20
CA SER A 332 -5.99 -3.21 8.32
C SER A 332 -4.92 -4.01 9.06
N ASP A 333 -3.97 -3.31 9.68
CA ASP A 333 -2.84 -3.89 10.39
C ASP A 333 -3.27 -4.81 11.54
N ALA A 334 -2.35 -5.63 12.04
CA ALA A 334 -2.58 -6.47 13.21
C ALA A 334 -1.98 -5.89 14.51
N HIS A 335 -1.23 -4.80 14.39
CA HIS A 335 -0.41 -4.19 15.43
C HIS A 335 -1.22 -3.32 16.38
N ASP A 336 -2.38 -2.84 15.92
CA ASP A 336 -3.30 -1.98 16.64
C ASP A 336 -4.64 -2.65 16.95
N GLY A 337 -5.13 -2.39 18.15
CA GLY A 337 -6.50 -2.72 18.50
C GLY A 337 -7.48 -1.75 17.85
N HIS A 338 -8.33 -2.27 16.95
CA HIS A 338 -9.30 -1.52 16.13
C HIS A 338 -10.69 -1.30 16.78
N GLY A 339 -10.98 -2.04 17.85
CA GLY A 339 -12.22 -1.94 18.62
C GLY A 339 -13.47 -2.35 17.84
N THR A 340 -14.39 -1.41 17.60
CA THR A 340 -15.61 -1.66 16.83
C THR A 340 -15.62 -0.77 15.61
N ALA A 341 -15.44 -1.38 14.43
CA ALA A 341 -15.38 -0.67 13.15
C ALA A 341 -14.27 0.40 13.13
N GLY A 342 -13.06 0.02 13.56
CA GLY A 342 -11.87 0.90 13.49
C GLY A 342 -11.98 2.18 14.33
N ASN A 343 -12.78 2.19 15.40
CA ASN A 343 -13.05 3.41 16.16
C ASN A 343 -11.98 3.74 17.21
N ILE A 344 -11.00 2.86 17.39
CA ILE A 344 -9.85 3.05 18.26
C ILE A 344 -8.59 2.57 17.51
N HIS A 345 -7.44 3.02 18.00
CA HIS A 345 -6.11 2.68 17.51
C HIS A 345 -5.22 2.48 18.74
N PHE A 346 -5.18 1.24 19.24
CA PHE A 346 -4.47 0.88 20.47
C PHE A 346 -3.22 0.06 20.14
N ALA A 347 -2.06 0.73 20.07
CA ALA A 347 -0.81 0.06 19.73
C ALA A 347 -0.47 -1.06 20.70
N TYR A 348 -0.26 -2.27 20.19
CA TYR A 348 0.25 -3.42 20.90
C TYR A 348 1.78 -3.54 20.81
N GLY A 349 2.38 -4.22 21.77
CA GLY A 349 3.76 -4.72 21.64
C GLY A 349 3.79 -6.19 21.20
N PRO A 350 4.86 -6.62 20.51
CA PRO A 350 5.01 -8.01 20.05
C PRO A 350 4.70 -9.05 21.13
N GLY A 351 3.78 -9.97 20.84
CA GLY A 351 3.42 -11.05 21.76
C GLY A 351 2.53 -10.64 22.93
N GLU A 352 1.99 -9.41 22.95
CA GLU A 352 0.92 -9.07 23.89
C GLU A 352 -0.36 -9.85 23.58
N PRO A 353 -1.17 -10.21 24.60
CA PRO A 353 -2.37 -11.02 24.41
C PRO A 353 -3.36 -10.48 23.38
N GLY A 354 -3.53 -9.16 23.29
CA GLY A 354 -4.47 -8.54 22.34
C GLY A 354 -4.03 -8.75 20.88
N TYR A 355 -2.75 -8.49 20.61
CA TYR A 355 -2.13 -8.70 19.30
C TYR A 355 -2.14 -10.17 18.88
N VAL A 356 -1.74 -11.09 19.76
CA VAL A 356 -1.75 -12.54 19.47
C VAL A 356 -3.19 -13.03 19.20
N GLN A 357 -4.18 -12.52 19.93
CA GLN A 357 -5.59 -12.84 19.70
C GLN A 357 -6.06 -12.30 18.35
N GLN A 358 -5.70 -11.07 17.99
CA GLN A 358 -6.07 -10.46 16.71
C GLN A 358 -5.48 -11.23 15.52
N LEU A 359 -4.19 -11.60 15.56
CA LEU A 359 -3.58 -12.47 14.57
C LEU A 359 -4.29 -13.83 14.47
N LYS A 360 -4.77 -14.37 15.60
CA LYS A 360 -5.54 -15.62 15.58
C LYS A 360 -6.92 -15.45 14.93
N ASP A 361 -7.54 -14.30 15.09
CA ASP A 361 -8.80 -13.96 14.45
C ASP A 361 -8.59 -13.75 12.94
N TYR A 362 -7.48 -13.12 12.54
CA TYR A 362 -7.06 -12.95 11.15
C TYR A 362 -6.80 -14.31 10.48
N ASP A 363 -6.05 -15.20 11.14
CA ASP A 363 -5.82 -16.59 10.72
C ASP A 363 -7.14 -17.33 10.46
N THR A 364 -8.10 -17.18 11.39
CA THR A 364 -9.42 -17.81 11.29
C THR A 364 -10.23 -17.23 10.12
N ALA A 365 -10.08 -15.94 9.84
CA ALA A 365 -10.72 -15.28 8.69
C ALA A 365 -10.19 -15.85 7.36
N PHE A 366 -8.86 -16.03 7.23
CA PHE A 366 -8.27 -16.64 6.03
C PHE A 366 -8.74 -18.08 5.81
N ALA A 367 -8.84 -18.88 6.87
CA ALA A 367 -9.41 -20.22 6.78
C ALA A 367 -10.82 -20.20 6.18
N LYS A 368 -11.70 -19.34 6.72
CA LYS A 368 -13.08 -19.19 6.23
C LYS A 368 -13.14 -18.65 4.81
N PHE A 369 -12.27 -17.70 4.47
CA PHE A 369 -12.19 -17.12 3.14
C PHE A 369 -11.85 -18.17 2.09
N PHE A 370 -10.79 -18.95 2.30
CA PHE A 370 -10.40 -19.99 1.35
C PHE A 370 -11.44 -21.11 1.26
N ASP A 371 -12.08 -21.49 2.37
CA ASP A 371 -13.20 -22.45 2.36
C ASP A 371 -14.40 -21.91 1.55
N ARG A 372 -14.73 -20.62 1.70
CA ARG A 372 -15.81 -19.94 0.95
C ARG A 372 -15.52 -19.93 -0.54
N LEU A 373 -14.33 -19.46 -0.95
CA LEU A 373 -13.90 -19.46 -2.35
C LEU A 373 -13.94 -20.86 -2.96
N ALA A 374 -13.42 -21.86 -2.24
CA ALA A 374 -13.37 -23.24 -2.73
C ALA A 374 -14.78 -23.85 -2.89
N ALA A 375 -15.73 -23.50 -2.01
CA ALA A 375 -17.13 -23.92 -2.13
C ALA A 375 -17.77 -23.45 -3.45
N ASP A 376 -17.30 -22.30 -3.96
CA ASP A 376 -17.78 -21.70 -5.20
C ASP A 376 -16.92 -22.05 -6.43
N GLY A 377 -15.92 -22.93 -6.26
CA GLY A 377 -15.05 -23.37 -7.35
C GLY A 377 -13.93 -22.39 -7.70
N ILE A 378 -13.70 -21.40 -6.86
CA ILE A 378 -12.56 -20.46 -6.95
C ILE A 378 -11.41 -21.08 -6.17
N THR A 379 -10.38 -21.54 -6.88
CA THR A 379 -9.30 -22.36 -6.33
C THR A 379 -7.94 -21.89 -6.83
N THR A 380 -6.85 -22.41 -6.24
CA THR A 380 -5.49 -22.17 -6.75
C THR A 380 -5.26 -22.70 -8.17
N GLY A 381 -6.17 -23.53 -8.69
CA GLY A 381 -6.11 -24.04 -10.07
C GLY A 381 -6.69 -23.10 -11.13
N ASN A 382 -7.47 -22.08 -10.74
CA ASN A 382 -8.11 -21.12 -11.66
C ASN A 382 -8.04 -19.66 -11.20
N THR A 383 -7.33 -19.38 -10.10
CA THR A 383 -7.19 -18.03 -9.54
C THR A 383 -5.72 -17.66 -9.40
N LEU A 384 -5.38 -16.45 -9.83
CA LEU A 384 -4.12 -15.80 -9.47
C LEU A 384 -4.32 -15.02 -8.18
N PHE A 385 -3.63 -15.43 -7.12
CA PHE A 385 -3.53 -14.68 -5.87
C PHE A 385 -2.21 -13.92 -5.82
N VAL A 386 -2.30 -12.63 -5.51
CA VAL A 386 -1.17 -11.74 -5.24
C VAL A 386 -1.38 -11.18 -3.85
N ILE A 387 -0.50 -11.50 -2.90
CA ILE A 387 -0.68 -11.14 -1.50
C ILE A 387 0.61 -10.51 -1.00
N THR A 388 0.55 -9.30 -0.46
CA THR A 388 1.73 -8.56 0.04
C THR A 388 1.33 -7.70 1.25
N ALA A 389 2.31 -7.14 1.94
CA ALA A 389 2.09 -5.93 2.74
C ALA A 389 2.55 -4.70 1.94
N ASP A 390 2.04 -3.52 2.31
CA ASP A 390 2.50 -2.23 1.81
C ASP A 390 3.88 -1.86 2.37
N GLU A 391 4.06 -1.96 3.68
CA GLU A 391 5.32 -1.74 4.35
C GLU A 391 5.48 -2.71 5.54
N GLY A 392 6.58 -2.57 6.26
CA GLY A 392 6.66 -2.97 7.65
C GLY A 392 7.00 -1.78 8.53
N ASP A 393 7.23 -2.06 9.81
CA ASP A 393 7.36 -1.07 10.87
C ASP A 393 8.48 -1.37 11.85
N ARG A 394 8.85 -0.31 12.56
CA ARG A 394 9.69 -0.33 13.74
C ARG A 394 8.85 -0.24 15.02
N PHE A 395 8.79 -1.34 15.78
CA PHE A 395 8.23 -1.30 17.13
C PHE A 395 9.08 -0.47 18.11
N VAL A 396 8.42 0.38 18.90
CA VAL A 396 9.03 1.22 19.94
C VAL A 396 8.38 0.95 21.31
N GLY A 397 9.16 0.39 22.23
CA GLY A 397 8.71 0.06 23.58
C GLY A 397 9.82 -0.38 24.53
N ASP A 398 9.47 -0.58 25.80
CA ASP A 398 10.38 -1.18 26.79
C ASP A 398 10.72 -2.64 26.42
N VAL A 399 11.76 -3.22 27.04
CA VAL A 399 12.03 -4.66 26.91
C VAL A 399 10.85 -5.46 27.49
N PRO A 400 10.35 -6.51 26.79
CA PRO A 400 9.21 -7.27 27.27
C PRO A 400 9.51 -8.09 28.53
N THR A 401 8.45 -8.33 29.31
CA THR A 401 8.47 -9.20 30.50
C THR A 401 7.37 -10.26 30.46
N PRO A 402 7.61 -11.47 31.02
CA PRO A 402 8.88 -11.95 31.55
C PRO A 402 9.94 -12.13 30.45
N ALA A 403 11.22 -12.07 30.80
CA ALA A 403 12.31 -12.26 29.83
C ALA A 403 12.17 -13.62 29.13
N GLY A 404 12.27 -13.63 27.80
CA GLY A 404 12.08 -14.82 26.98
C GLY A 404 10.61 -15.22 26.77
N CYS A 405 9.65 -14.34 27.05
CA CYS A 405 8.28 -14.52 26.58
C CYS A 405 8.25 -14.71 25.05
N ASP A 406 7.32 -15.54 24.59
CA ASP A 406 7.16 -15.92 23.18
C ASP A 406 5.79 -15.48 22.61
N GLY A 407 4.96 -14.82 23.42
CA GLY A 407 3.61 -14.38 23.07
C GLY A 407 2.57 -15.51 23.01
N VAL A 408 2.98 -16.68 22.52
CA VAL A 408 2.09 -17.83 22.27
C VAL A 408 1.88 -18.70 23.51
N THR A 409 2.98 -19.11 24.16
CA THR A 409 2.94 -19.96 25.37
C THR A 409 3.01 -19.10 26.64
N THR A 410 3.84 -18.07 26.59
CA THR A 410 4.10 -17.11 27.65
C THR A 410 3.86 -15.72 27.08
N PRO A 411 2.74 -15.07 27.43
CA PRO A 411 2.44 -13.73 26.95
C PRO A 411 3.52 -12.72 27.30
N CYS A 412 3.82 -11.83 26.36
CA CYS A 412 4.67 -10.69 26.60
C CYS A 412 3.86 -9.53 27.21
N THR A 413 4.50 -8.74 28.06
CA THR A 413 3.94 -7.52 28.62
C THR A 413 5.01 -6.45 28.69
N TYR A 414 4.61 -5.20 28.49
CA TYR A 414 5.51 -4.06 28.34
C TYR A 414 5.17 -3.00 29.38
N ASN A 415 6.19 -2.42 30.02
CA ASN A 415 5.98 -1.34 30.98
C ASN A 415 5.58 -0.02 30.28
N ARG A 416 6.20 0.27 29.14
CA ARG A 416 5.82 1.35 28.22
C ARG A 416 5.82 0.82 26.79
N VAL A 417 4.86 1.28 26.01
CA VAL A 417 4.70 1.07 24.57
C VAL A 417 4.34 2.42 23.99
N GLY A 418 5.08 2.88 22.99
CA GLY A 418 4.87 4.17 22.36
C GLY A 418 6.10 4.68 21.63
N GLU A 419 5.89 5.26 20.45
CA GLU A 419 6.91 6.02 19.70
C GLU A 419 7.54 7.13 20.56
N ILE A 420 8.76 7.54 20.22
CA ILE A 420 9.40 8.70 20.85
C ILE A 420 9.07 9.96 20.04
N ASN A 421 8.17 10.81 20.54
CA ASN A 421 7.81 12.04 19.83
C ASN A 421 8.87 13.11 20.01
N GLY A 422 9.34 13.68 18.89
CA GLY A 422 10.36 14.71 18.84
C GLY A 422 9.85 16.05 18.29
N ASN A 423 9.92 17.12 19.08
CA ASN A 423 9.71 18.49 18.58
C ASN A 423 10.97 18.99 17.86
N MET A 424 11.02 18.75 16.55
CA MET A 424 12.11 19.12 15.66
C MET A 424 12.46 20.61 15.73
N ALA A 425 11.46 21.49 15.75
CA ALA A 425 11.69 22.94 15.82
C ALA A 425 12.35 23.36 17.13
N GLY A 426 11.95 22.74 18.24
CA GLY A 426 12.55 22.99 19.55
C GLY A 426 13.98 22.48 19.67
N LEU A 427 14.26 21.29 19.12
CA LEU A 427 15.61 20.71 19.07
C LEU A 427 16.57 21.57 18.24
N LEU A 428 16.14 21.96 17.02
CA LEU A 428 16.90 22.84 16.13
C LEU A 428 17.24 24.19 16.78
N ALA A 429 16.25 24.83 17.41
CA ALA A 429 16.45 26.12 18.05
C ALA A 429 17.35 26.03 19.28
N THR A 430 17.15 25.00 20.13
CA THR A 430 17.85 24.89 21.42
C THR A 430 19.28 24.37 21.28
N GLN A 431 19.52 23.41 20.37
CA GLN A 431 20.84 22.80 20.20
C GLN A 431 21.69 23.51 19.14
N GLN A 432 21.06 23.99 18.06
CA GLN A 432 21.77 24.51 16.88
C GLN A 432 21.49 25.99 16.60
N GLY A 433 20.59 26.65 17.37
CA GLY A 433 20.25 28.06 17.18
C GLY A 433 19.45 28.34 15.89
N ILE A 434 18.91 27.31 15.24
CA ILE A 434 18.12 27.46 14.01
C ILE A 434 16.68 27.83 14.36
N THR A 435 16.30 29.07 14.04
CA THR A 435 14.95 29.61 14.24
C THR A 435 14.23 29.93 12.92
N THR A 436 14.80 29.50 11.80
CA THR A 436 14.20 29.65 10.46
C THR A 436 12.79 29.06 10.46
N PRO A 437 11.74 29.78 10.02
CA PRO A 437 10.39 29.24 9.98
C PRO A 437 10.23 28.11 8.95
N PHE A 438 9.63 26.99 9.36
CA PHE A 438 9.32 25.86 8.49
C PHE A 438 8.04 25.14 8.94
N LYS A 439 7.57 24.24 8.10
CA LYS A 439 6.55 23.23 8.42
C LYS A 439 7.04 21.86 8.00
N VAL A 440 6.46 20.82 8.58
CA VAL A 440 6.76 19.43 8.23
C VAL A 440 5.46 18.68 7.95
N HIS A 441 5.54 17.68 7.09
CA HIS A 441 4.72 16.48 7.32
C HIS A 441 5.39 15.73 8.49
N SER A 442 4.61 15.44 9.53
CA SER A 442 5.17 14.82 10.74
C SER A 442 5.24 13.32 10.52
N ASP A 443 6.40 12.74 10.80
CA ASP A 443 6.75 11.38 10.37
C ASP A 443 8.02 10.90 11.10
N ASP A 444 8.39 9.62 10.96
CA ASP A 444 9.75 9.15 11.29
C ASP A 444 10.78 9.70 10.28
N ALA A 445 10.36 9.86 9.01
CA ALA A 445 11.13 10.40 7.90
C ALA A 445 10.59 11.79 7.47
N PRO A 446 10.51 12.81 8.35
CA PRO A 446 9.72 14.01 8.09
C PRO A 446 10.18 14.78 6.85
N THR A 447 9.23 15.12 5.99
CA THR A 447 9.47 16.02 4.86
C THR A 447 9.31 17.47 5.29
N ILE A 448 10.31 18.30 4.94
CA ILE A 448 10.53 19.62 5.51
C ILE A 448 10.30 20.69 4.45
N TYR A 449 9.49 21.69 4.78
CA TYR A 449 9.12 22.80 3.89
C TYR A 449 9.53 24.13 4.53
N ILE A 450 10.70 24.63 4.14
CA ILE A 450 11.21 25.91 4.66
C ILE A 450 10.38 27.06 4.08
N THR A 451 9.92 27.96 4.96
CA THR A 451 9.08 29.09 4.55
C THR A 451 9.85 29.98 3.57
N GLY A 452 9.19 30.37 2.48
CA GLY A 452 9.75 31.11 1.36
C GLY A 452 10.24 30.23 0.21
N ASN A 453 10.19 28.89 0.36
CA ASN A 453 10.73 27.91 -0.59
C ASN A 453 12.13 28.30 -1.10
N PRO A 454 13.10 28.52 -0.20
CA PRO A 454 14.45 28.94 -0.61
C PRO A 454 15.13 27.86 -1.44
N ASP A 455 16.01 28.29 -2.36
CA ASP A 455 16.85 27.38 -3.13
C ASP A 455 17.69 26.48 -2.19
N ARG A 456 17.98 25.25 -2.64
CA ARG A 456 18.79 24.28 -1.88
C ARG A 456 20.18 24.80 -1.51
N SER A 457 20.75 25.70 -2.32
CA SER A 457 22.05 26.36 -2.07
C SER A 457 21.94 27.64 -1.24
N ALA A 458 20.72 28.09 -0.90
CA ALA A 458 20.54 29.29 -0.10
C ALA A 458 21.18 29.11 1.30
N PRO A 459 21.83 30.15 1.86
CA PRO A 459 22.48 30.04 3.17
C PRO A 459 21.55 29.53 4.29
N THR A 460 20.26 29.85 4.24
CA THR A 460 19.25 29.37 5.19
C THR A 460 19.02 27.87 5.08
N THR A 461 18.91 27.33 3.87
CA THR A 461 18.71 25.91 3.61
C THR A 461 19.95 25.11 4.00
N ARG A 462 21.14 25.62 3.66
CA ARG A 462 22.42 25.03 4.03
C ARG A 462 22.63 25.01 5.55
N ALA A 463 22.33 26.09 6.25
CA ALA A 463 22.41 26.13 7.71
C ALA A 463 21.43 25.14 8.36
N PHE A 464 20.23 25.00 7.81
CA PHE A 464 19.22 24.07 8.28
C PHE A 464 19.67 22.60 8.12
N GLY A 465 20.09 22.20 6.91
CA GLY A 465 20.53 20.83 6.63
C GLY A 465 21.68 20.39 7.53
N ARG A 466 22.70 21.23 7.70
CA ARG A 466 23.83 20.95 8.62
C ARG A 466 23.43 20.85 10.09
N ALA A 467 22.37 21.53 10.49
CA ALA A 467 21.88 21.47 11.86
C ALA A 467 21.16 20.15 12.13
N LEU A 468 20.45 19.58 11.15
CA LEU A 468 19.82 18.27 11.25
C LEU A 468 20.84 17.18 11.58
N GLY A 469 21.94 17.11 10.84
CA GLY A 469 23.02 16.13 11.07
C GLY A 469 23.68 16.20 12.45
N LYS A 470 23.39 17.22 13.25
CA LYS A 470 23.97 17.43 14.60
C LYS A 470 22.95 17.24 15.72
N LEU A 471 21.70 16.94 15.39
CA LEU A 471 20.66 16.76 16.40
C LEU A 471 20.89 15.46 17.16
N THR A 472 20.77 15.56 18.47
CA THR A 472 20.81 14.43 19.40
C THR A 472 19.63 14.49 20.34
N ALA A 473 19.26 13.35 20.92
CA ALA A 473 18.27 13.30 21.99
C ALA A 473 18.68 12.28 23.05
N VAL A 474 18.29 12.51 24.30
CA VAL A 474 18.37 11.46 25.32
C VAL A 474 17.13 10.58 25.17
N SER A 475 17.32 9.31 24.86
CA SER A 475 16.24 8.33 24.73
C SER A 475 15.49 8.19 26.05
N PRO A 476 14.17 8.37 26.08
CA PRO A 476 13.36 8.10 27.27
C PRO A 476 13.32 6.60 27.61
N TYR A 477 13.65 5.71 26.67
CA TYR A 477 13.71 4.26 26.89
C TYR A 477 15.04 3.82 27.48
N SER A 478 16.16 4.16 26.82
CA SER A 478 17.48 3.64 27.21
C SER A 478 18.27 4.58 28.14
N GLY A 479 17.93 5.88 28.17
CA GLY A 479 18.72 6.92 28.83
C GLY A 479 20.03 7.29 28.10
N ASN A 480 20.32 6.66 26.97
CA ASN A 480 21.49 7.00 26.13
C ASN A 480 21.20 8.24 25.29
N THR A 481 22.27 8.89 24.80
CA THR A 481 22.16 9.96 23.82
C THR A 481 22.23 9.36 22.41
N ASP A 482 21.13 9.47 21.69
CA ASP A 482 20.99 8.99 20.32
C ASP A 482 21.35 10.11 19.34
N THR A 483 22.01 9.73 18.25
CA THR A 483 22.09 10.55 17.04
C THR A 483 20.78 10.39 16.29
N LEU A 484 20.15 11.50 15.90
CA LEU A 484 18.82 11.47 15.31
C LEU A 484 18.81 11.36 13.79
N THR A 485 19.92 11.72 13.11
CA THR A 485 19.99 11.66 11.64
C THR A 485 20.63 10.36 11.19
N GLN A 486 19.91 9.58 10.38
CA GLN A 486 20.48 8.47 9.62
C GLN A 486 20.86 8.96 8.22
N PHE A 487 19.91 9.59 7.52
CA PHE A 487 20.15 10.19 6.21
C PHE A 487 19.37 11.50 6.00
N VAL A 488 19.84 12.33 5.09
CA VAL A 488 19.11 13.52 4.62
C VAL A 488 19.20 13.59 3.10
N ALA A 489 18.08 13.90 2.45
CA ALA A 489 18.00 14.12 1.02
C ALA A 489 17.51 15.54 0.72
N ASP A 490 18.20 16.25 -0.18
CA ASP A 490 17.71 17.48 -0.81
C ASP A 490 17.01 17.15 -2.15
N PRO A 491 16.47 18.14 -2.90
CA PRO A 491 15.79 17.87 -4.16
C PRO A 491 16.63 17.20 -5.26
N VAL A 492 17.96 17.17 -5.15
CA VAL A 492 18.82 16.43 -6.08
C VAL A 492 18.75 14.94 -5.78
N GLU A 493 18.92 14.55 -4.52
CA GLU A 493 18.85 13.13 -4.13
C GLU A 493 17.42 12.61 -4.18
N MET A 494 16.44 13.38 -3.74
CA MET A 494 15.02 13.02 -3.88
C MET A 494 14.64 12.72 -5.33
N LYS A 495 15.25 13.41 -6.30
CA LYS A 495 15.01 13.12 -7.72
C LYS A 495 15.63 11.78 -8.15
N LEU A 496 16.75 11.37 -7.56
CA LEU A 496 17.34 10.05 -7.79
C LEU A 496 16.46 8.95 -7.20
N LEU A 497 15.92 9.19 -6.00
CA LEU A 497 15.05 8.27 -5.27
C LEU A 497 13.59 8.27 -5.76
N HIS A 498 13.27 8.93 -6.87
CA HIS A 498 11.93 8.98 -7.47
C HIS A 498 10.86 9.67 -6.60
N MET A 499 11.24 10.70 -5.84
CA MET A 499 10.39 11.45 -4.90
C MET A 499 10.01 12.86 -5.41
N VAL A 500 10.26 13.17 -6.69
CA VAL A 500 10.02 14.52 -7.26
C VAL A 500 9.03 14.43 -8.41
N THR A 501 7.77 14.75 -8.13
CA THR A 501 6.66 14.68 -9.10
C THR A 501 6.74 15.75 -10.20
N ALA A 502 5.86 15.63 -11.21
CA ALA A 502 5.63 16.67 -12.21
C ALA A 502 5.05 17.98 -11.64
N ASP A 503 4.51 17.96 -10.41
CA ASP A 503 4.08 19.15 -9.68
C ASP A 503 5.21 19.62 -8.73
N PRO A 504 5.97 20.66 -9.09
CA PRO A 504 7.10 21.13 -8.29
C PRO A 504 6.67 21.71 -6.94
N ALA A 505 5.39 22.04 -6.75
CA ALA A 505 4.90 22.52 -5.46
C ALA A 505 4.94 21.41 -4.41
N ARG A 506 4.85 20.13 -4.79
CA ARG A 506 4.85 18.97 -3.88
C ARG A 506 6.24 18.63 -3.35
N THR A 507 7.31 19.11 -4.00
CA THR A 507 8.69 18.79 -3.63
C THR A 507 9.08 19.47 -2.32
N PRO A 508 9.46 18.71 -1.26
CA PRO A 508 9.93 19.30 -0.02
C PRO A 508 11.31 19.95 -0.20
N THR A 509 11.69 20.80 0.75
CA THR A 509 13.04 21.39 0.80
C THR A 509 14.08 20.35 1.19
N LEU A 510 13.76 19.47 2.13
CA LEU A 510 14.57 18.35 2.58
C LEU A 510 13.64 17.20 2.99
N THR A 511 14.09 15.96 2.80
CA THR A 511 13.56 14.79 3.52
C THR A 511 14.61 14.34 4.51
N TRP A 512 14.22 14.13 5.76
CA TRP A 512 15.10 13.69 6.83
C TRP A 512 14.72 12.28 7.22
N PHE A 513 15.56 11.29 6.91
CA PHE A 513 15.39 9.92 7.38
C PHE A 513 16.03 9.81 8.76
N ALA A 514 15.20 9.74 9.79
CA ALA A 514 15.64 9.92 11.15
C ALA A 514 15.96 8.57 11.82
N ASN A 515 16.12 8.59 13.14
CA ASN A 515 16.20 7.37 13.92
C ASN A 515 14.79 6.76 14.00
N PRO A 516 14.60 5.49 13.63
CA PRO A 516 13.27 4.89 13.46
C PRO A 516 12.51 4.70 14.78
N ASP A 517 13.17 4.88 15.95
CA ASP A 517 12.46 4.88 17.24
C ASP A 517 11.67 6.20 17.49
N TYR A 518 11.84 7.21 16.62
CA TYR A 518 11.31 8.57 16.81
C TYR A 518 10.28 8.96 15.75
N PHE A 519 9.24 9.70 16.19
CA PHE A 519 8.29 10.37 15.31
C PHE A 519 8.41 11.89 15.47
N PHE A 520 8.73 12.61 14.40
CA PHE A 520 9.06 14.03 14.45
C PHE A 520 7.92 14.94 14.00
N PHE A 521 7.67 15.97 14.79
CA PHE A 521 6.74 17.05 14.48
C PHE A 521 7.41 18.43 14.68
N ALA A 522 6.74 19.50 14.27
CA ALA A 522 7.22 20.87 14.47
C ALA A 522 6.25 21.72 15.30
N ALA A 523 6.69 22.14 16.49
CA ALA A 523 5.93 23.01 17.40
C ALA A 523 6.75 24.24 17.84
N ALA A 524 6.70 24.61 19.14
CA ALA A 524 7.41 25.78 19.66
C ALA A 524 8.93 25.64 19.44
N PRO A 525 9.64 26.72 19.03
CA PRO A 525 11.07 26.68 18.76
C PRO A 525 11.91 26.81 20.04
N ASP A 526 11.57 26.01 21.06
CA ASP A 526 12.30 25.87 22.31
C ASP A 526 12.00 24.51 22.95
N CYS A 527 12.82 24.13 23.93
CA CYS A 527 12.59 22.95 24.76
C CYS A 527 12.20 23.34 26.20
N ASN A 528 11.42 24.41 26.39
CA ASN A 528 10.88 24.75 27.72
C ASN A 528 9.89 23.67 28.19
N SER A 529 9.10 23.12 27.25
CA SER A 529 8.50 21.80 27.39
C SER A 529 9.47 20.75 26.82
N PRO A 530 9.52 19.53 27.37
CA PRO A 530 10.41 18.49 26.84
C PRO A 530 10.22 18.32 25.33
N CYS A 531 11.31 18.50 24.58
CA CYS A 531 11.30 18.29 23.13
C CYS A 531 11.20 16.81 22.75
N VAL A 532 11.43 15.90 23.69
CA VAL A 532 11.44 14.46 23.48
C VAL A 532 10.66 13.82 24.61
N PHE A 533 9.64 13.04 24.28
CA PHE A 533 8.78 12.35 25.25
C PHE A 533 8.09 11.14 24.60
N VAL A 534 7.64 10.20 25.43
CA VAL A 534 6.77 9.09 25.00
C VAL A 534 5.34 9.45 25.38
N PRO A 535 4.38 9.50 24.43
CA PRO A 535 2.97 9.69 24.74
C PRO A 535 2.42 8.60 25.66
N GLY A 536 1.31 8.90 26.33
CA GLY A 536 0.60 7.87 27.09
C GLY A 536 -0.06 6.88 26.14
N ARG A 537 0.00 5.59 26.47
CA ARG A 537 -0.75 4.54 25.77
C ARG A 537 -2.24 4.70 26.08
N THR A 538 -3.06 4.96 25.05
CA THR A 538 -4.50 5.22 25.16
C THR A 538 -5.24 4.52 24.02
N SER A 539 -6.54 4.71 23.86
CA SER A 539 -7.29 4.21 22.69
C SER A 539 -6.92 4.91 21.36
N GLN A 540 -5.96 5.83 21.41
CA GLN A 540 -5.36 6.55 20.27
C GLN A 540 -3.86 6.66 20.60
N SER A 541 -3.11 5.58 20.40
CA SER A 541 -1.67 5.54 20.65
C SER A 541 -0.95 4.77 19.57
N PHE A 542 0.27 5.21 19.27
CA PHE A 542 1.13 4.71 18.21
C PHE A 542 2.43 4.20 18.83
N ALA A 543 2.96 3.10 18.31
CA ALA A 543 4.23 2.53 18.75
C ALA A 543 4.97 1.80 17.63
N TRP A 544 4.50 1.93 16.40
CA TRP A 544 5.01 1.27 15.23
C TRP A 544 5.24 2.39 14.20
N ASN A 545 6.51 2.64 13.92
CA ASN A 545 6.95 3.73 13.07
C ASN A 545 7.36 3.17 11.71
N HIS A 546 7.03 3.88 10.65
CA HIS A 546 7.44 3.55 9.30
C HIS A 546 7.64 4.82 8.47
N GLY A 547 8.45 4.64 7.43
CA GLY A 547 8.86 5.67 6.49
C GLY A 547 10.37 5.69 6.25
N ASP A 548 11.16 5.37 7.28
CA ASP A 548 12.62 5.38 7.20
C ASP A 548 13.23 4.27 6.31
N THR A 549 14.55 4.34 6.07
CA THR A 549 15.30 3.39 5.20
C THR A 549 15.62 2.04 5.84
N ASN A 550 15.13 1.80 7.05
CA ASN A 550 15.50 0.66 7.86
C ASN A 550 14.92 -0.66 7.28
N PRO A 551 15.66 -1.79 7.27
CA PRO A 551 15.17 -3.03 6.66
C PRO A 551 13.90 -3.59 7.30
N GLU A 552 13.68 -3.40 8.61
CA GLU A 552 12.44 -3.79 9.28
C GLU A 552 11.21 -3.05 8.72
N ILE A 553 11.40 -1.83 8.22
CA ILE A 553 10.35 -1.02 7.59
C ILE A 553 10.24 -1.35 6.09
N THR A 554 11.39 -1.46 5.43
CA THR A 554 11.46 -1.42 3.96
C THR A 554 11.59 -2.78 3.29
N THR A 555 11.85 -3.85 4.06
CA THR A 555 11.93 -5.23 3.55
C THR A 555 10.67 -5.99 3.95
N THR A 556 9.77 -6.15 3.00
CA THR A 556 8.50 -6.84 3.12
C THR A 556 8.53 -8.20 2.40
N TRP A 557 7.36 -8.74 2.05
CA TRP A 557 7.19 -10.04 1.41
C TRP A 557 6.13 -10.01 0.32
N LEU A 558 6.31 -10.83 -0.71
CA LEU A 558 5.33 -11.02 -1.80
C LEU A 558 4.96 -12.50 -1.96
N GLY A 559 3.70 -12.83 -1.70
CA GLY A 559 3.09 -14.11 -1.99
C GLY A 559 2.46 -14.16 -3.39
N LEU A 560 2.88 -15.13 -4.20
CA LEU A 560 2.27 -15.45 -5.49
C LEU A 560 1.75 -16.87 -5.48
N VAL A 561 0.47 -17.08 -5.81
CA VAL A 561 -0.17 -18.40 -5.89
C VAL A 561 -1.09 -18.45 -7.10
N GLY A 562 -1.06 -19.54 -7.86
CA GLY A 562 -2.00 -19.75 -8.96
C GLY A 562 -1.38 -20.36 -10.22
N PRO A 563 -2.16 -20.50 -11.30
CA PRO A 563 -1.67 -21.04 -12.57
C PRO A 563 -0.49 -20.23 -13.09
N GLY A 564 0.62 -20.93 -13.38
CA GLY A 564 1.84 -20.33 -13.92
C GLY A 564 2.89 -19.97 -12.88
N VAL A 565 2.52 -19.94 -11.59
CA VAL A 565 3.46 -19.75 -10.48
C VAL A 565 4.04 -21.10 -10.03
N ARG A 566 5.34 -21.15 -9.76
CA ARG A 566 6.02 -22.33 -9.20
C ARG A 566 5.77 -22.40 -7.70
N ASN A 567 5.70 -23.61 -7.17
CA ASN A 567 5.84 -23.81 -5.74
C ASN A 567 7.33 -23.88 -5.39
N LEU A 568 7.87 -22.81 -4.80
CA LEU A 568 9.23 -22.74 -4.27
C LEU A 568 9.25 -22.65 -2.73
N GLY A 569 8.09 -22.61 -2.07
CA GLY A 569 7.99 -22.23 -0.66
C GLY A 569 8.46 -20.79 -0.45
N VAL A 570 9.19 -20.56 0.65
CA VAL A 570 9.83 -19.28 0.96
C VAL A 570 11.19 -19.18 0.30
N THR A 571 11.48 -18.06 -0.36
CA THR A 571 12.82 -17.76 -0.89
C THR A 571 13.21 -16.29 -0.71
N ALA A 572 14.47 -16.07 -0.34
CA ALA A 572 15.10 -14.75 -0.28
C ALA A 572 16.05 -14.50 -1.47
N ASP A 573 16.17 -15.45 -2.40
CA ASP A 573 17.16 -15.41 -3.48
C ASP A 573 16.83 -14.37 -4.57
N ILE A 574 15.59 -13.88 -4.58
CA ILE A 574 15.07 -12.96 -5.59
C ILE A 574 14.90 -11.59 -4.94
N TRP A 575 15.72 -10.63 -5.35
CA TRP A 575 15.51 -9.23 -5.02
C TRP A 575 14.43 -8.65 -5.93
N SER A 576 13.37 -8.11 -5.33
CA SER A 576 12.29 -7.40 -6.01
C SER A 576 11.83 -6.21 -5.18
N ASP A 577 11.06 -5.33 -5.81
CA ASP A 577 10.31 -4.28 -5.11
C ASP A 577 8.89 -4.15 -5.66
N HIS A 578 8.10 -3.31 -5.02
CA HIS A 578 6.69 -3.06 -5.31
C HIS A 578 6.37 -2.82 -6.79
N THR A 579 7.28 -2.19 -7.53
CA THR A 579 7.05 -1.92 -8.96
C THR A 579 6.97 -3.21 -9.79
N ASP A 580 7.54 -4.31 -9.31
CA ASP A 580 7.61 -5.59 -10.02
C ASP A 580 6.29 -6.41 -9.93
N ILE A 581 5.39 -6.09 -8.99
CA ILE A 581 4.14 -6.83 -8.78
C ILE A 581 3.23 -6.72 -10.02
N ARG A 582 2.90 -5.49 -10.43
CA ARG A 582 2.00 -5.22 -11.55
C ARG A 582 2.42 -5.90 -12.86
N PRO A 583 3.65 -5.69 -13.39
CA PRO A 583 4.05 -6.32 -14.65
C PRO A 583 4.09 -7.84 -14.54
N THR A 584 4.42 -8.40 -13.37
CA THR A 584 4.40 -9.86 -13.15
C THR A 584 2.97 -10.41 -13.25
N ALA A 585 2.02 -9.78 -12.57
CA ALA A 585 0.60 -10.15 -12.64
C ALA A 585 0.06 -10.02 -14.06
N LEU A 586 0.27 -8.89 -14.73
CA LEU A 586 -0.22 -8.69 -16.10
C LEU A 586 0.39 -9.67 -17.10
N SER A 587 1.67 -10.03 -16.96
CA SER A 587 2.31 -11.04 -17.81
C SER A 587 1.65 -12.42 -17.68
N LEU A 588 1.33 -12.86 -16.45
CA LEU A 588 0.61 -14.12 -16.20
C LEU A 588 -0.81 -14.13 -16.79
N LEU A 589 -1.43 -12.95 -16.87
CA LEU A 589 -2.78 -12.76 -17.38
C LEU A 589 -2.84 -12.51 -18.89
N GLY A 590 -1.69 -12.42 -19.57
CA GLY A 590 -1.61 -12.06 -20.98
C GLY A 590 -2.11 -10.64 -21.27
N LEU A 591 -2.05 -9.76 -20.26
CA LEU A 591 -2.44 -8.36 -20.34
C LEU A 591 -1.18 -7.47 -20.30
N LYS A 592 -1.38 -6.17 -20.52
CA LYS A 592 -0.33 -5.16 -20.39
C LYS A 592 -0.93 -3.79 -20.12
N ASP A 593 -0.08 -2.90 -19.61
CA ASP A 593 -0.36 -1.47 -19.58
C ASP A 593 -0.06 -0.79 -20.92
N ASP A 594 -0.71 0.35 -21.14
CA ASP A 594 -0.44 1.26 -22.25
C ASP A 594 0.59 2.36 -21.90
N TYR A 595 1.27 2.20 -20.76
CA TYR A 595 2.39 3.01 -20.32
C TYR A 595 3.57 2.12 -19.90
N MET A 596 4.75 2.73 -19.80
CA MET A 596 5.95 2.04 -19.35
C MET A 596 6.02 2.06 -17.81
N GLY A 597 6.01 0.90 -17.16
CA GLY A 597 6.26 0.76 -15.72
C GLY A 597 7.75 0.88 -15.37
N ASP A 598 8.10 0.98 -14.09
CA ASP A 598 9.48 0.95 -13.56
C ASP A 598 9.88 -0.42 -12.96
N GLY A 599 8.93 -1.35 -12.96
CA GLY A 599 9.18 -2.74 -12.58
C GLY A 599 9.59 -3.64 -13.73
N ARG A 600 9.92 -4.87 -13.39
CA ARG A 600 10.17 -5.99 -14.30
C ARG A 600 9.22 -7.14 -14.02
N VAL A 601 9.04 -8.03 -15.01
CA VAL A 601 8.41 -9.33 -14.75
C VAL A 601 9.38 -10.19 -13.91
N LEU A 602 8.92 -10.67 -12.77
CA LEU A 602 9.61 -11.66 -11.96
C LEU A 602 9.42 -13.03 -12.61
N VAL A 603 10.38 -13.49 -13.41
CA VAL A 603 10.31 -14.78 -14.13
C VAL A 603 10.87 -15.95 -13.32
N GLU A 604 11.61 -15.65 -12.26
CA GLU A 604 12.22 -16.59 -11.32
C GLU A 604 11.18 -17.49 -10.62
N PRO A 605 10.08 -16.94 -10.05
CA PRO A 605 9.03 -17.75 -9.42
C PRO A 605 8.03 -18.34 -10.42
N LEU A 606 8.20 -18.14 -11.73
CA LEU A 606 7.21 -18.56 -12.74
C LEU A 606 7.67 -19.78 -13.54
N PHE A 607 6.70 -20.58 -13.99
CA PHE A 607 6.97 -21.64 -14.94
C PHE A 607 7.27 -21.08 -16.33
N ASP A 608 8.20 -21.74 -17.04
CA ASP A 608 8.57 -21.37 -18.41
C ASP A 608 7.37 -21.30 -19.38
N TRP A 609 6.40 -22.19 -19.22
CA TRP A 609 5.23 -22.20 -20.09
C TRP A 609 4.28 -21.02 -19.84
N ALA A 610 4.39 -20.36 -18.68
CA ALA A 610 3.49 -19.29 -18.25
C ALA A 610 3.91 -17.90 -18.78
N VAL A 611 5.15 -17.78 -19.28
CA VAL A 611 5.71 -16.53 -19.77
C VAL A 611 6.03 -16.60 -21.27
N PRO A 612 5.99 -15.47 -22.00
CA PRO A 612 6.41 -15.39 -23.40
C PRO A 612 7.78 -16.00 -23.65
N GLN A 613 8.00 -16.58 -24.85
CA GLN A 613 9.30 -17.15 -25.22
C GLN A 613 10.44 -16.12 -25.16
N THR A 614 10.13 -14.86 -25.39
CA THR A 614 11.06 -13.74 -25.33
C THR A 614 11.62 -13.47 -23.93
N LEU A 615 10.89 -13.86 -22.87
CA LEU A 615 11.39 -13.84 -21.48
C LEU A 615 12.22 -15.09 -21.11
N ARG A 616 12.24 -16.11 -21.97
CA ARG A 616 13.02 -17.34 -21.80
C ARG A 616 14.28 -17.38 -22.64
N ALA A 617 14.28 -16.66 -23.76
CA ALA A 617 15.46 -16.48 -24.59
C ALA A 617 16.56 -15.78 -23.79
N HIS A 618 17.80 -16.29 -23.87
CA HIS A 618 18.96 -15.74 -23.16
C HIS A 618 18.72 -15.57 -21.65
N ARG A 619 18.00 -16.52 -21.02
CA ARG A 619 17.48 -16.40 -19.65
C ARG A 619 18.52 -15.93 -18.62
N GLU A 620 19.74 -16.48 -18.66
CA GLU A 620 20.80 -16.07 -17.74
C GLU A 620 21.13 -14.58 -17.88
N THR A 621 21.36 -14.12 -19.12
CA THR A 621 21.62 -12.71 -19.42
C THR A 621 20.43 -11.82 -19.04
N LEU A 622 19.20 -12.28 -19.28
CA LEU A 622 17.98 -11.55 -18.90
C LEU A 622 17.88 -11.37 -17.38
N LEU A 623 18.10 -12.43 -16.60
CA LEU A 623 18.09 -12.38 -15.14
C LEU A 623 19.18 -11.45 -14.59
N ARG A 624 20.38 -11.48 -15.18
CA ARG A 624 21.47 -10.57 -14.80
C ARG A 624 21.15 -9.11 -15.14
N LEU A 625 20.53 -8.86 -16.29
CA LEU A 625 20.07 -7.52 -16.70
C LEU A 625 18.99 -7.00 -15.74
N ALA A 626 18.00 -7.83 -15.43
CA ALA A 626 16.94 -7.56 -14.47
C ALA A 626 17.50 -7.22 -13.08
N ALA A 627 18.39 -8.05 -12.54
CA ALA A 627 19.01 -7.83 -11.23
C ALA A 627 19.79 -6.50 -11.21
N MET A 628 20.64 -6.25 -12.22
CA MET A 628 21.39 -4.99 -12.31
C MET A 628 20.47 -3.77 -12.45
N TYR A 629 19.40 -3.87 -13.25
CA TYR A 629 18.41 -2.80 -13.38
C TYR A 629 17.82 -2.41 -12.04
N LYS A 630 17.41 -3.39 -11.22
CA LYS A 630 16.86 -3.12 -9.89
C LYS A 630 17.89 -2.47 -8.96
N GLN A 631 19.13 -2.96 -8.96
CA GLN A 631 20.19 -2.39 -8.11
C GLN A 631 20.57 -0.94 -8.44
N ILE A 632 20.35 -0.48 -9.68
CA ILE A 632 20.62 0.92 -10.06
C ILE A 632 19.37 1.81 -10.08
N ASN A 633 18.18 1.23 -10.26
CA ASN A 633 16.95 2.01 -10.44
C ASN A 633 16.11 2.13 -9.17
N ALA A 634 16.02 1.08 -8.36
CA ALA A 634 15.18 1.10 -7.17
C ALA A 634 15.76 2.03 -6.08
N PRO A 635 14.92 2.75 -5.30
CA PRO A 635 15.38 3.59 -4.20
C PRO A 635 16.25 2.83 -3.19
N LEU A 636 15.87 1.57 -2.88
CA LEU A 636 16.57 0.69 -1.95
C LEU A 636 17.58 -0.25 -2.63
N GLY A 637 17.81 -0.07 -3.94
CA GLY A 637 18.92 -0.73 -4.62
C GLY A 637 20.27 -0.18 -4.13
N ALA A 638 21.35 -0.94 -4.35
CA ALA A 638 22.70 -0.54 -3.91
C ALA A 638 23.10 0.88 -4.35
N PHE A 639 22.68 1.31 -5.54
CA PHE A 639 22.96 2.66 -6.02
C PHE A 639 22.24 3.74 -5.21
N GLY A 640 20.95 3.58 -4.94
CA GLY A 640 20.14 4.57 -4.20
C GLY A 640 20.63 4.74 -2.76
N LEU A 641 20.93 3.64 -2.07
CA LEU A 641 21.49 3.70 -0.71
C LEU A 641 22.87 4.38 -0.67
N ALA A 642 23.72 4.09 -1.65
CA ALA A 642 25.04 4.71 -1.74
C ALA A 642 24.95 6.22 -2.03
N THR A 643 24.06 6.65 -2.94
CA THR A 643 23.88 8.07 -3.24
C THR A 643 23.19 8.83 -2.11
N LEU A 644 22.29 8.18 -1.36
CA LEU A 644 21.68 8.77 -0.17
C LEU A 644 22.73 9.04 0.93
N ALA A 645 23.69 8.13 1.12
CA ALA A 645 24.83 8.36 2.01
C ALA A 645 25.73 9.51 1.51
N MET A 646 25.94 9.61 0.19
CA MET A 646 26.67 10.74 -0.42
C MET A 646 25.94 12.08 -0.23
N SER A 647 24.62 12.11 -0.42
CA SER A 647 23.78 13.31 -0.22
C SER A 647 23.82 13.76 1.24
N THR A 648 23.71 12.81 2.17
CA THR A 648 23.85 13.09 3.61
C THR A 648 25.20 13.74 3.91
N THR A 649 26.29 13.16 3.39
CA THR A 649 27.64 13.74 3.52
C THR A 649 27.73 15.15 2.94
N ALA A 650 27.13 15.39 1.77
CA ALA A 650 27.11 16.70 1.13
C ALA A 650 26.34 17.73 1.97
N ILE A 651 25.18 17.36 2.49
CA ILE A 651 24.28 18.24 3.24
C ILE A 651 24.89 18.63 4.58
N GLU A 652 25.55 17.70 5.28
CA GLU A 652 26.15 17.95 6.58
C GLU A 652 27.46 18.75 6.51
N ASN A 653 28.14 18.72 5.37
CA ASN A 653 29.44 19.35 5.18
C ASN A 653 29.33 20.89 5.02
N ASN A 654 30.30 21.62 5.59
CA ASN A 654 30.52 23.07 5.42
C ASN A 654 31.96 23.41 5.02
N ALA A 655 32.78 22.41 4.70
CA ALA A 655 34.15 22.61 4.30
C ALA A 655 34.20 23.54 3.07
N ASP A 656 35.23 24.39 3.07
CA ASP A 656 35.51 25.36 2.02
C ASP A 656 34.32 26.28 1.65
N GLY A 657 33.41 26.53 2.59
CA GLY A 657 32.27 27.43 2.40
C GLY A 657 31.22 26.90 1.42
N ASP A 658 30.79 25.64 1.60
CA ASP A 658 29.83 24.91 0.75
C ASP A 658 30.35 24.56 -0.67
N LEU A 659 31.66 24.69 -0.93
CA LEU A 659 32.27 24.21 -2.19
C LEU A 659 32.17 22.68 -2.32
N ASP A 660 32.43 21.95 -1.24
CA ASP A 660 32.30 20.48 -1.22
C ASP A 660 30.86 20.03 -1.45
N TYR A 661 29.89 20.69 -0.80
CA TYR A 661 28.47 20.46 -1.07
C TYR A 661 28.16 20.66 -2.55
N THR A 662 28.57 21.79 -3.12
CA THR A 662 28.33 22.09 -4.53
C THR A 662 28.97 21.04 -5.45
N ALA A 663 30.16 20.55 -5.12
CA ALA A 663 30.86 19.53 -5.90
C ALA A 663 30.13 18.18 -5.85
N LEU A 664 29.79 17.69 -4.65
CA LEU A 664 29.08 16.42 -4.44
C LEU A 664 27.68 16.45 -5.06
N GLU A 665 26.96 17.53 -4.91
CA GLU A 665 25.64 17.72 -5.53
C GLU A 665 25.69 17.74 -7.05
N ASN A 666 26.71 18.39 -7.63
CA ASN A 666 26.92 18.33 -9.07
C ASN A 666 27.27 16.90 -9.53
N GLN A 667 28.02 16.15 -8.73
CA GLN A 667 28.30 14.74 -8.99
C GLN A 667 27.01 13.91 -8.95
N LEU A 668 26.17 14.07 -7.93
CA LEU A 668 24.85 13.42 -7.81
C LEU A 668 23.97 13.73 -9.03
N ILE A 669 23.91 15.00 -9.48
CA ILE A 669 23.17 15.36 -10.70
C ILE A 669 23.67 14.59 -11.94
N GLN A 670 24.98 14.38 -12.09
CA GLN A 670 25.52 13.60 -13.22
C GLN A 670 25.30 12.09 -13.06
N LEU A 671 25.37 11.60 -11.83
CA LEU A 671 25.06 10.21 -11.48
C LEU A 671 23.60 9.90 -11.81
N THR A 672 22.64 10.74 -11.39
CA THR A 672 21.22 10.59 -11.74
C THR A 672 20.99 10.59 -13.25
N LYS A 673 21.66 11.47 -14.01
CA LYS A 673 21.56 11.48 -15.48
C LYS A 673 22.06 10.18 -16.10
N SER A 674 23.23 9.70 -15.64
CA SER A 674 23.82 8.45 -16.12
C SER A 674 22.94 7.25 -15.78
N ARG A 675 22.47 7.17 -14.53
CA ARG A 675 21.50 6.18 -14.05
C ARG A 675 20.27 6.16 -14.95
N ASN A 676 19.61 7.29 -15.13
CA ASN A 676 18.37 7.37 -15.93
C ASN A 676 18.59 6.89 -17.37
N ALA A 677 19.72 7.25 -18.00
CA ALA A 677 20.02 6.83 -19.37
C ALA A 677 20.28 5.32 -19.50
N ILE A 678 20.94 4.71 -18.53
CA ILE A 678 21.23 3.26 -18.51
C ILE A 678 19.95 2.48 -18.14
N ALA A 679 19.30 2.87 -17.04
CA ALA A 679 18.09 2.26 -16.52
C ALA A 679 16.95 2.28 -17.55
N ALA A 680 16.76 3.39 -18.29
CA ALA A 680 15.76 3.45 -19.35
C ALA A 680 16.00 2.38 -20.43
N LYS A 681 17.25 2.17 -20.87
CA LYS A 681 17.55 1.14 -21.88
C LYS A 681 17.35 -0.28 -21.35
N MET A 682 17.70 -0.53 -20.08
CA MET A 682 17.46 -1.82 -19.44
C MET A 682 15.96 -2.10 -19.33
N ARG A 683 15.20 -1.13 -18.81
CA ARG A 683 13.74 -1.18 -18.70
C ARG A 683 13.08 -1.41 -20.05
N ASP A 684 13.45 -0.67 -21.08
CA ASP A 684 12.89 -0.81 -22.42
C ASP A 684 13.14 -2.21 -23.00
N ALA A 685 14.33 -2.79 -22.77
CA ALA A 685 14.65 -4.15 -23.19
C ALA A 685 13.83 -5.20 -22.43
N LEU A 686 13.71 -5.07 -21.10
CA LEU A 686 12.92 -5.98 -20.25
C LEU A 686 11.43 -5.91 -20.57
N ALA A 687 10.88 -4.70 -20.72
CA ALA A 687 9.48 -4.49 -21.09
C ALA A 687 9.18 -4.98 -22.51
N SER A 688 10.08 -4.79 -23.46
CA SER A 688 9.91 -5.31 -24.83
C SER A 688 9.92 -6.83 -24.87
N ALA A 689 10.75 -7.46 -24.05
CA ALA A 689 10.76 -8.91 -23.88
C ALA A 689 9.47 -9.42 -23.22
N ALA A 690 8.89 -8.66 -22.29
CA ALA A 690 7.64 -9.05 -21.63
C ALA A 690 6.39 -8.82 -22.50
N PHE A 691 6.29 -7.68 -23.20
CA PHE A 691 5.01 -7.18 -23.72
C PHE A 691 5.01 -6.80 -25.21
N SER A 692 6.15 -6.95 -25.91
CA SER A 692 6.31 -6.54 -27.32
C SER A 692 6.86 -7.64 -28.23
N ASP A 693 6.87 -8.90 -27.78
CA ASP A 693 7.38 -10.07 -28.52
C ASP A 693 8.81 -9.85 -29.09
N GLN A 694 9.65 -9.15 -28.33
CA GLN A 694 11.04 -8.89 -28.71
C GLN A 694 12.00 -9.37 -27.63
N ALA A 695 12.68 -10.50 -27.88
CA ALA A 695 13.73 -11.00 -26.99
C ALA A 695 14.85 -9.97 -26.81
N ILE A 696 15.52 -10.01 -25.65
CA ILE A 696 16.69 -9.17 -25.41
C ILE A 696 17.81 -9.47 -26.42
N ASP A 697 18.52 -8.43 -26.85
CA ASP A 697 19.79 -8.59 -27.55
C ASP A 697 20.89 -8.87 -26.50
N GLU A 698 21.49 -10.05 -26.56
CA GLU A 698 22.43 -10.51 -25.54
C GLU A 698 23.69 -9.64 -25.44
N GLN A 699 24.20 -9.12 -26.56
CA GLN A 699 25.39 -8.26 -26.55
C GLN A 699 25.06 -6.89 -25.96
N GLN A 700 23.92 -6.31 -26.33
CA GLN A 700 23.45 -5.06 -25.75
C GLN A 700 23.18 -5.22 -24.25
N ALA A 701 22.55 -6.32 -23.84
CA ALA A 701 22.26 -6.59 -22.43
C ALA A 701 23.54 -6.72 -21.61
N LEU A 702 24.55 -7.47 -22.09
CA LEU A 702 25.86 -7.55 -21.44
C LEU A 702 26.52 -6.17 -21.32
N ALA A 703 26.51 -5.36 -22.38
CA ALA A 703 27.05 -4.01 -22.35
C ALA A 703 26.31 -3.07 -21.38
N LEU A 704 25.00 -3.25 -21.20
CA LEU A 704 24.21 -2.52 -20.21
C LEU A 704 24.54 -2.99 -18.79
N ILE A 705 24.68 -4.29 -18.56
CA ILE A 705 25.10 -4.85 -17.26
C ILE A 705 26.45 -4.25 -16.85
N ASP A 706 27.43 -4.22 -17.76
CA ASP A 706 28.75 -3.64 -17.50
C ASP A 706 28.67 -2.12 -17.22
N GLN A 707 27.80 -1.39 -17.93
CA GLN A 707 27.54 0.03 -17.65
C GLN A 707 26.89 0.25 -16.27
N GLY A 708 25.95 -0.62 -15.88
CA GLY A 708 25.32 -0.59 -14.55
C GLY A 708 26.34 -0.86 -13.45
N GLN A 709 27.20 -1.87 -13.63
CA GLN A 709 28.29 -2.16 -12.69
C GLN A 709 29.26 -0.97 -12.58
N GLY A 710 29.69 -0.42 -13.71
CA GLY A 710 30.57 0.76 -13.71
C GLY A 710 29.94 2.02 -13.12
N LEU A 711 28.61 2.10 -13.06
CA LEU A 711 27.90 3.15 -12.34
C LEU A 711 27.89 2.90 -10.83
N LEU A 712 27.66 1.66 -10.39
CA LEU A 712 27.76 1.27 -8.97
C LEU A 712 29.18 1.52 -8.44
N ASP A 713 30.21 1.10 -9.17
CA ASP A 713 31.61 1.27 -8.76
C ASP A 713 32.02 2.74 -8.53
N GLN A 714 31.29 3.71 -9.12
CA GLN A 714 31.53 5.14 -8.89
C GLN A 714 31.04 5.65 -7.53
N VAL A 715 30.07 4.96 -6.92
CA VAL A 715 29.45 5.37 -5.65
C VAL A 715 29.77 4.40 -4.51
N THR A 716 30.16 3.17 -4.83
CA THR A 716 30.53 2.12 -3.88
C THR A 716 32.01 1.78 -3.89
N GLY A 717 32.89 2.70 -4.32
CA GLY A 717 34.33 2.45 -4.54
C GLY A 717 35.02 1.62 -3.42
N PRO A 718 36.11 0.89 -3.75
CA PRO A 718 36.56 -0.33 -3.07
C PRO A 718 36.75 -0.25 -1.56
#